data_AF-A0A8J9U4M4-F1
#
_entry.id   AF-A0A8J9U4M4-F1
#
_cell.length_a   1.000
_cell.length_b   1.000
_cell.length_c   1.000
_cell.angle_alpha   90.00
_cell.angle_beta   90.00
_cell.angle_gamma   90.00
#
_symmetry.space_group_name_H-M   'P 1'
#
loop_
_entity.id
_entity.type
_entity.pdbx_description
1 polymer ?
#
loop_
_entity_poly.entity_id
_entity_poly.type
_entity_poly.pdbx_seq_one_letter_code
_entity_poly.pdbx_strand_id
1 'polypeptide(L)'
;MKFRAIIFLCILGFSLQRSTPEDNSYVAAVVEYQVQSNSATNLQNYMKIIGDAAEQNADIIVFPELTISSRDSVVVPINGLLKEHPIPALQPQLFDEVLVSISSAARHHQIYVVINVQELVNCTVEATGESCPEEKIYLFNTNVVFDRAGAVIDRYRKINLFGEHTRTPALTPDLGIFTTDFGVTFGHYICFDLMFQVPAVQVVQKYNITDVIFPTMWFSEMPYLTAVQIQEAYAYAMNVNFLGAGANNVRVGSAGSGIYSGKAGALVSIMPGTPTTKLLVSRVPKVPGQVEGDYPGPINDDPLVLDSLVLISDPSLPSYVTRLIKPGLEEFALIDKDVFCRFKIHMSERNSDTAPYYRAVAHDGVNVYAKRPVGTVGCTIVACKTEDIKSCVYRFPNNGKREITALEIQMTSYSKHYNRTLKCEDIAYYPLSLRNNKFPLSPKNFTFNEQTVQKYTYRAGAFSGVRSYSGVATGGTRVCSVFACTGNTINTCGQRFSRFSSNTAAVFEELKITAAVPTPKPNTDLSANNSTYFPLSLDKTIKPLKPEYFNFSSVSFFDTLSIYTLELVKSAPDLYSFAIWGREYTTDDEEVSPPREHDEGADDSTTTTPAPEDDAPDSSRYWIHLHYISKHHSLQFIRDGYLRECRHLLSWYYLRISSN
;
A
#
# COMPACT_ATOMS: atom_id res chain seq x y z
N MET A 1 -25.97 -59.27 -56.30
CA MET A 1 -25.69 -57.96 -55.65
C MET A 1 -24.28 -57.97 -55.09
N LYS A 2 -23.50 -56.89 -55.23
CA LYS A 2 -22.23 -56.68 -54.52
C LYS A 2 -22.38 -55.42 -53.67
N PHE A 3 -22.39 -55.55 -52.34
CA PHE A 3 -22.35 -54.39 -51.44
C PHE A 3 -20.91 -53.95 -51.25
N ARG A 4 -20.64 -52.65 -51.47
CA ARG A 4 -19.37 -52.01 -51.10
C ARG A 4 -19.50 -51.48 -49.67
N ALA A 5 -18.66 -51.95 -48.76
CA ALA A 5 -18.40 -51.26 -47.51
C ALA A 5 -17.27 -50.25 -47.74
N ILE A 6 -17.55 -48.95 -47.55
CA ILE A 6 -16.54 -47.89 -47.56
C ILE A 6 -16.18 -47.63 -46.11
N ILE A 7 -14.94 -47.93 -45.72
CA ILE A 7 -14.41 -47.56 -44.41
C ILE A 7 -13.91 -46.12 -44.50
N PHE A 8 -14.62 -45.20 -43.85
CA PHE A 8 -14.12 -43.85 -43.63
C PHE A 8 -13.09 -43.88 -42.50
N LEU A 9 -11.82 -43.70 -42.83
CA LEU A 9 -10.77 -43.44 -41.85
C LEU A 9 -10.88 -41.98 -41.42
N CYS A 10 -11.50 -41.70 -40.27
CA CYS A 10 -11.46 -40.37 -39.67
C CYS A 10 -10.03 -40.08 -39.21
N ILE A 11 -9.33 -39.24 -39.97
CA ILE A 11 -8.07 -38.63 -39.55
C ILE A 11 -8.42 -37.64 -38.43
N LEU A 12 -8.33 -38.09 -37.18
CA LEU A 12 -8.28 -37.22 -36.02
C LEU A 12 -6.97 -36.44 -36.08
N GLY A 13 -6.98 -35.31 -36.79
CA GLY A 13 -5.93 -34.31 -36.64
C GLY A 13 -5.96 -33.81 -35.20
N PHE A 14 -4.84 -33.92 -34.50
CA PHE A 14 -4.65 -33.29 -33.20
C PHE A 14 -4.74 -31.77 -33.39
N SER A 15 -5.91 -31.17 -33.18
CA SER A 15 -6.01 -29.72 -33.04
C SER A 15 -5.31 -29.32 -31.75
N LEU A 16 -4.44 -28.30 -31.78
CA LEU A 16 -4.04 -27.60 -30.57
C LEU A 16 -5.32 -27.07 -29.91
N GLN A 17 -5.76 -27.71 -28.84
CA GLN A 17 -6.96 -27.32 -28.11
C GLN A 17 -6.61 -26.13 -27.22
N ARG A 18 -6.78 -24.93 -27.79
CA ARG A 18 -6.71 -23.66 -27.06
C ARG A 18 -7.88 -23.56 -26.10
N SER A 19 -7.66 -22.84 -25.01
CA SER A 19 -8.72 -22.60 -24.03
C SER A 19 -9.80 -21.68 -24.60
N THR A 20 -11.05 -21.96 -24.22
CA THR A 20 -12.27 -21.21 -24.57
C THR A 20 -12.82 -20.51 -23.32
N PRO A 21 -13.80 -19.59 -23.42
CA PRO A 21 -14.48 -19.03 -22.25
C PRO A 21 -15.07 -20.08 -21.31
N GLU A 22 -15.55 -21.20 -21.85
CA GLU A 22 -16.24 -22.27 -21.13
C GLU A 22 -15.30 -23.21 -20.35
N ASP A 23 -14.00 -23.26 -20.69
CA ASP A 23 -13.04 -24.11 -19.99
C ASP A 23 -12.80 -23.63 -18.54
N ASN A 24 -12.64 -24.56 -17.58
CA ASN A 24 -12.34 -24.24 -16.18
C ASN A 24 -10.93 -23.68 -15.96
N SER A 25 -10.04 -23.80 -16.95
CA SER A 25 -8.62 -23.45 -16.85
C SER A 25 -8.09 -22.86 -18.17
N TYR A 26 -6.91 -22.26 -18.10
CA TYR A 26 -6.09 -21.89 -19.24
C TYR A 26 -4.65 -22.36 -19.02
N VAL A 27 -3.80 -22.32 -20.04
CA VAL A 27 -2.36 -22.65 -19.90
C VAL A 27 -1.55 -21.36 -19.95
N ALA A 28 -0.80 -21.07 -18.89
CA ALA A 28 0.05 -19.91 -18.79
C ALA A 28 1.52 -20.28 -18.91
N ALA A 29 2.29 -19.40 -19.54
CA ALA A 29 3.73 -19.43 -19.59
C ALA A 29 4.33 -18.17 -18.96
N VAL A 30 5.36 -18.32 -18.14
CA VAL A 30 6.21 -17.21 -17.66
C VAL A 30 7.66 -17.54 -17.95
N VAL A 31 8.44 -16.52 -18.28
CA VAL A 31 9.86 -16.67 -18.62
C VAL A 31 10.70 -16.03 -17.54
N GLU A 32 11.55 -16.82 -16.90
CA GLU A 32 12.74 -16.29 -16.25
C GLU A 32 13.78 -16.01 -17.35
N TYR A 33 14.25 -14.78 -17.51
CA TYR A 33 15.11 -14.42 -18.65
C TYR A 33 16.45 -13.83 -18.22
N GLN A 34 17.56 -14.49 -18.59
CA GLN A 34 18.91 -13.98 -18.35
C GLN A 34 19.12 -12.66 -19.07
N VAL A 35 19.39 -11.60 -18.30
CA VAL A 35 19.64 -10.26 -18.83
C VAL A 35 20.88 -10.27 -19.73
N GLN A 36 20.69 -9.87 -20.99
CA GLN A 36 21.75 -9.75 -22.00
C GLN A 36 21.69 -8.37 -22.66
N SER A 37 22.85 -7.86 -23.08
CA SER A 37 22.98 -6.50 -23.62
C SER A 37 22.54 -6.34 -25.08
N ASN A 38 22.49 -7.42 -25.87
CA ASN A 38 22.18 -7.36 -27.30
C ASN A 38 20.68 -7.54 -27.55
N SER A 39 19.99 -6.44 -27.87
CA SER A 39 18.55 -6.42 -28.09
C SER A 39 18.09 -7.29 -29.28
N ALA A 40 18.88 -7.41 -30.34
CA ALA A 40 18.56 -8.29 -31.48
C ALA A 40 18.65 -9.77 -31.10
N THR A 41 19.65 -10.16 -30.31
CA THR A 41 19.74 -11.51 -29.73
C THR A 41 18.58 -11.78 -28.77
N ASN A 42 18.19 -10.78 -27.96
CA ASN A 42 17.03 -10.91 -27.09
C ASN A 42 15.73 -11.12 -27.87
N LEU A 43 15.50 -10.34 -28.92
CA LEU A 43 14.31 -10.46 -29.77
C LEU A 43 14.22 -11.83 -30.44
N GLN A 44 15.34 -12.36 -30.95
CA GLN A 44 15.42 -13.72 -31.50
C GLN A 44 15.14 -14.80 -30.44
N ASN A 45 15.70 -14.66 -29.23
CA ASN A 45 15.42 -15.58 -28.12
C ASN A 45 13.94 -15.54 -27.72
N TYR A 46 13.34 -14.34 -27.65
CA TYR A 46 11.92 -14.16 -27.36
C TYR A 46 11.04 -14.86 -28.39
N MET A 47 11.28 -14.64 -29.68
CA MET A 47 10.55 -15.31 -30.76
C MET A 47 10.61 -16.84 -30.64
N LYS A 48 11.79 -17.39 -30.34
CA LYS A 48 11.94 -18.83 -30.11
C LYS A 48 11.12 -19.29 -28.89
N ILE A 49 11.24 -18.61 -27.76
CA ILE A 49 10.57 -18.99 -26.51
C ILE A 49 9.03 -18.88 -26.63
N ILE A 50 8.51 -17.94 -27.44
CA ILE A 50 7.08 -17.88 -27.80
C ILE A 50 6.65 -19.16 -28.52
N GLY A 51 7.47 -19.67 -29.46
CA GLY A 51 7.25 -20.96 -30.12
C GLY A 51 7.31 -22.13 -29.14
N ASP A 52 8.38 -22.22 -28.35
CA ASP A 52 8.60 -23.27 -27.34
C ASP A 52 7.44 -23.34 -26.31
N ALA A 53 6.77 -22.23 -26.02
CA ALA A 53 5.59 -22.17 -25.14
C ALA A 53 4.29 -22.58 -25.85
N ALA A 54 4.10 -22.18 -27.11
CA ALA A 54 2.94 -22.58 -27.91
C ALA A 54 2.96 -24.09 -28.24
N GLU A 55 4.13 -24.70 -28.42
CA GLU A 55 4.28 -26.16 -28.51
C GLU A 55 3.84 -26.88 -27.22
N GLN A 56 3.91 -26.21 -26.07
CA GLN A 56 3.38 -26.68 -24.79
C GLN A 56 1.90 -26.27 -24.56
N ASN A 57 1.21 -25.82 -25.62
CA ASN A 57 -0.18 -25.36 -25.62
C ASN A 57 -0.46 -24.14 -24.73
N ALA A 58 0.53 -23.28 -24.47
CA ALA A 58 0.29 -22.04 -23.73
C ALA A 58 -0.69 -21.11 -24.46
N ASP A 59 -1.68 -20.59 -23.74
CA ASP A 59 -2.62 -19.57 -24.21
C ASP A 59 -2.03 -18.16 -24.11
N ILE A 60 -1.16 -17.95 -23.11
CA ILE A 60 -0.48 -16.68 -22.85
C ILE A 60 0.96 -16.91 -22.39
N ILE A 61 1.89 -16.05 -22.83
CA ILE A 61 3.28 -15.99 -22.36
C ILE A 61 3.65 -14.59 -21.87
N VAL A 62 4.30 -14.53 -20.70
CA VAL A 62 4.79 -13.29 -20.06
C VAL A 62 6.32 -13.26 -20.01
N PHE A 63 6.91 -12.16 -20.47
CA PHE A 63 8.35 -11.89 -20.41
C PHE A 63 8.72 -10.82 -19.36
N PRO A 64 9.97 -10.80 -18.85
CA PRO A 64 10.36 -9.88 -17.78
C PRO A 64 10.61 -8.43 -18.19
N GLU A 65 10.52 -7.56 -17.18
CA GLU A 65 10.83 -6.13 -17.21
C GLU A 65 12.21 -5.82 -17.84
N LEU A 66 12.23 -4.93 -18.82
CA LEU A 66 13.41 -4.33 -19.45
C LEU A 66 14.49 -5.33 -19.94
N THR A 67 14.08 -6.55 -20.32
CA THR A 67 15.01 -7.58 -20.80
C THR A 67 15.06 -7.76 -22.33
N ILE A 68 14.09 -7.24 -23.08
CA ILE A 68 14.10 -7.29 -24.55
C ILE A 68 15.08 -6.24 -25.13
N SER A 69 14.85 -4.96 -24.83
CA SER A 69 15.64 -3.83 -25.33
C SER A 69 16.41 -3.18 -24.17
N SER A 70 17.70 -3.52 -24.03
CA SER A 70 18.49 -3.06 -22.87
C SER A 70 18.89 -1.58 -22.93
N ARG A 71 18.80 -0.96 -24.12
CA ARG A 71 19.15 0.43 -24.41
C ARG A 71 18.28 1.05 -25.50
N ASP A 72 17.89 0.26 -26.49
CA ASP A 72 17.05 0.71 -27.60
C ASP A 72 15.63 1.02 -27.10
N SER A 73 15.00 2.04 -27.68
CA SER A 73 13.70 2.53 -27.21
C SER A 73 12.65 2.36 -28.29
N VAL A 74 11.50 1.78 -27.91
CA VAL A 74 10.42 1.37 -28.82
C VAL A 74 9.32 2.42 -28.80
N VAL A 75 8.84 2.86 -29.96
CA VAL A 75 7.66 3.73 -30.02
C VAL A 75 6.40 2.87 -30.00
N VAL A 76 5.51 3.08 -29.01
CA VAL A 76 4.27 2.29 -28.83
C VAL A 76 3.04 3.21 -28.97
N PRO A 77 2.59 3.55 -30.19
CA PRO A 77 1.60 4.59 -30.43
C PRO A 77 0.16 4.06 -30.26
N ILE A 78 -0.21 3.59 -29.06
CA ILE A 78 -1.51 2.90 -28.82
C ILE A 78 -2.72 3.77 -29.16
N ASN A 79 -2.64 5.08 -28.87
CA ASN A 79 -3.71 6.04 -29.17
C ASN A 79 -3.65 6.63 -30.59
N GLY A 80 -2.60 6.30 -31.35
CA GLY A 80 -2.34 6.75 -32.72
C GLY A 80 -2.37 5.58 -33.71
N LEU A 81 -1.25 5.31 -34.40
CA LEU A 81 -1.18 4.30 -35.47
C LEU A 81 -1.68 2.90 -35.08
N LEU A 82 -1.51 2.44 -33.83
CA LEU A 82 -2.02 1.14 -33.41
C LEU A 82 -3.56 1.11 -33.26
N LYS A 83 -4.23 2.26 -33.16
CA LYS A 83 -5.69 2.33 -33.18
C LYS A 83 -6.27 2.10 -34.58
N GLU A 84 -5.53 2.51 -35.61
CA GLU A 84 -5.91 2.36 -37.02
C GLU A 84 -5.39 1.04 -37.62
N HIS A 85 -4.21 0.62 -37.20
CA HIS A 85 -3.48 -0.56 -37.66
C HIS A 85 -3.02 -1.41 -36.46
N PRO A 86 -3.96 -2.08 -35.77
CA PRO A 86 -3.66 -2.73 -34.49
C PRO A 86 -2.70 -3.90 -34.56
N ILE A 87 -2.45 -4.48 -35.74
CA ILE A 87 -1.58 -5.65 -35.95
C ILE A 87 -0.28 -5.23 -36.66
N PRO A 88 0.82 -4.95 -35.93
CA PRO A 88 2.10 -4.54 -36.53
C PRO A 88 2.65 -5.49 -37.60
N ALA A 89 2.45 -6.80 -37.45
CA ALA A 89 2.91 -7.79 -38.43
C ALA A 89 2.30 -7.64 -39.83
N LEU A 90 1.17 -6.94 -39.97
CA LEU A 90 0.53 -6.66 -41.25
C LEU A 90 0.95 -5.31 -41.85
N GLN A 91 1.66 -4.47 -41.10
CA GLN A 91 2.15 -3.15 -41.52
C GLN A 91 3.60 -2.92 -41.06
N PRO A 92 4.54 -3.80 -41.41
CA PRO A 92 5.91 -3.80 -40.87
C PRO A 92 6.67 -2.49 -41.10
N GLN A 93 6.30 -1.71 -42.13
CA GLN A 93 6.88 -0.42 -42.47
C GLN A 93 6.41 0.76 -41.59
N LEU A 94 5.41 0.56 -40.73
CA LEU A 94 4.84 1.61 -39.86
C LEU A 94 5.27 1.51 -38.40
N PHE A 95 5.92 0.41 -38.00
CA PHE A 95 6.15 0.07 -36.60
C PHE A 95 7.59 -0.38 -36.35
N ASP A 96 8.00 -0.29 -35.08
CA ASP A 96 9.30 -0.76 -34.61
C ASP A 96 9.47 -2.28 -34.81
N GLU A 97 10.69 -2.73 -35.14
CA GLU A 97 11.02 -4.14 -35.39
C GLU A 97 10.61 -5.06 -34.23
N VAL A 98 10.68 -4.58 -32.98
CA VAL A 98 10.23 -5.31 -31.79
C VAL A 98 8.71 -5.57 -31.86
N LEU A 99 7.92 -4.54 -32.16
CA LEU A 99 6.46 -4.68 -32.26
C LEU A 99 6.07 -5.59 -33.42
N VAL A 100 6.73 -5.44 -34.57
CA VAL A 100 6.49 -6.26 -35.78
C VAL A 100 6.82 -7.72 -35.53
N SER A 101 7.98 -8.00 -34.94
CA SER A 101 8.46 -9.37 -34.71
C SER A 101 7.65 -10.11 -33.65
N ILE A 102 7.30 -9.44 -32.55
CA ILE A 102 6.46 -10.02 -31.49
C ILE A 102 5.02 -10.19 -31.97
N SER A 103 4.45 -9.22 -32.69
CA SER A 103 3.14 -9.35 -33.37
C SER A 103 3.12 -10.56 -34.32
N SER A 104 4.21 -10.76 -35.08
CA SER A 104 4.33 -11.88 -36.02
C SER A 104 4.41 -13.23 -35.30
N ALA A 105 5.21 -13.33 -34.23
CA ALA A 105 5.31 -14.54 -33.41
C ALA A 105 3.98 -14.86 -32.70
N ALA A 106 3.36 -13.88 -32.05
CA ALA A 106 2.04 -14.00 -31.41
C ALA A 106 0.98 -14.48 -32.41
N ARG A 107 0.96 -13.91 -33.62
CA ARG A 107 0.04 -14.29 -34.70
C ARG A 107 0.32 -15.66 -35.28
N HIS A 108 1.58 -16.04 -35.47
CA HIS A 108 1.98 -17.33 -36.06
C HIS A 108 1.66 -18.48 -35.12
N HIS A 109 2.04 -18.34 -33.84
CA HIS A 109 1.81 -19.33 -32.81
C HIS A 109 0.43 -19.23 -32.15
N GLN A 110 -0.31 -18.15 -32.40
CA GLN A 110 -1.68 -17.90 -31.94
C GLN A 110 -1.81 -17.93 -30.40
N ILE A 111 -0.94 -17.14 -29.77
CA ILE A 111 -0.71 -17.07 -28.33
C ILE A 111 -0.71 -15.59 -27.91
N TYR A 112 -1.29 -15.28 -26.75
CA TYR A 112 -1.17 -13.94 -26.16
C TYR A 112 0.28 -13.73 -25.69
N VAL A 113 0.87 -12.57 -25.99
CA VAL A 113 2.24 -12.26 -25.59
C VAL A 113 2.27 -10.96 -24.80
N VAL A 114 2.85 -10.98 -23.60
CA VAL A 114 3.14 -9.77 -22.83
C VAL A 114 4.65 -9.57 -22.76
N ILE A 115 5.12 -8.46 -23.31
CA ILE A 115 6.51 -8.00 -23.21
C ILE A 115 6.59 -6.72 -22.39
N ASN A 116 7.79 -6.38 -21.94
CA ASN A 116 8.10 -5.09 -21.37
C ASN A 116 9.24 -4.42 -22.16
N VAL A 117 9.06 -3.15 -22.51
CA VAL A 117 9.98 -2.34 -23.32
C VAL A 117 10.34 -1.03 -22.62
N GLN A 118 11.47 -0.44 -23.00
CA GLN A 118 11.68 0.99 -22.81
C GLN A 118 10.90 1.72 -23.91
N GLU A 119 9.77 2.32 -23.57
CA GLU A 119 8.95 3.07 -24.53
C GLU A 119 9.51 4.49 -24.70
N LEU A 120 9.49 5.00 -25.94
CA LEU A 120 9.80 6.38 -26.27
C LEU A 120 8.55 7.13 -26.74
N VAL A 121 8.30 8.30 -26.15
CA VAL A 121 7.37 9.31 -26.67
C VAL A 121 8.14 10.58 -26.95
N ASN A 122 8.12 11.04 -28.20
CA ASN A 122 8.72 12.31 -28.57
C ASN A 122 7.69 13.44 -28.55
N CYS A 123 7.70 14.27 -27.50
CA CYS A 123 6.84 15.45 -27.40
C CYS A 123 7.48 16.72 -28.00
N THR A 124 8.61 16.65 -28.72
CA THR A 124 9.09 17.78 -29.54
C THR A 124 8.36 17.89 -30.89
N VAL A 125 7.40 17.00 -31.13
CA VAL A 125 6.49 16.96 -32.28
C VAL A 125 5.09 16.63 -31.76
N GLU A 126 4.05 16.82 -32.57
CA GLU A 126 2.68 16.47 -32.17
C GLU A 126 2.53 14.95 -31.99
N ALA A 127 2.43 14.52 -30.73
CA ALA A 127 2.26 13.12 -30.36
C ALA A 127 0.76 12.81 -30.18
N THR A 128 0.12 12.30 -31.24
CA THR A 128 -1.33 12.06 -31.29
C THR A 128 -1.82 11.17 -30.14
N GLY A 129 -2.69 11.72 -29.30
CA GLY A 129 -3.31 10.99 -28.19
C GLY A 129 -2.39 10.71 -26.99
N GLU A 130 -1.22 11.35 -26.93
CA GLU A 130 -0.31 11.27 -25.79
C GLU A 130 -0.36 12.52 -24.90
N SER A 131 -0.07 12.35 -23.61
CA SER A 131 0.08 13.49 -22.70
C SER A 131 1.50 14.04 -22.81
N CYS A 132 1.63 15.28 -23.26
CA CYS A 132 2.91 15.99 -23.42
C CYS A 132 2.94 17.28 -22.58
N PRO A 133 3.24 17.21 -21.26
CA PRO A 133 3.33 18.39 -20.39
C PRO A 133 4.47 19.37 -20.73
N GLU A 134 5.49 18.90 -21.46
CA GLU A 134 6.68 19.65 -21.84
C GLU A 134 7.18 19.15 -23.21
N GLU A 135 7.77 20.03 -24.01
CA GLU A 135 8.35 19.72 -25.33
C GLU A 135 9.70 18.97 -25.19
N LYS A 136 9.64 17.70 -24.79
CA LYS A 136 10.83 16.84 -24.62
C LYS A 136 10.58 15.38 -25.00
N ILE A 137 11.65 14.58 -25.02
CA ILE A 137 11.51 13.12 -25.12
C ILE A 137 11.23 12.56 -23.73
N TYR A 138 10.17 11.76 -23.63
CA TYR A 138 9.86 10.96 -22.45
C TYR A 138 10.22 9.50 -22.72
N LEU A 139 10.87 8.87 -21.74
CA LEU A 139 11.16 7.44 -21.74
C LEU A 139 10.34 6.79 -20.63
N PHE A 140 9.55 5.77 -20.96
CA PHE A 140 8.74 5.02 -20.00
C PHE A 140 9.22 3.57 -19.89
N ASN A 141 8.89 2.93 -18.78
CA ASN A 141 9.01 1.49 -18.59
C ASN A 141 7.61 0.90 -18.79
N THR A 142 7.42 0.09 -19.85
CA THR A 142 6.10 -0.12 -20.43
C THR A 142 5.85 -1.57 -20.79
N ASN A 143 4.76 -2.14 -20.27
CA ASN A 143 4.21 -3.41 -20.74
C ASN A 143 3.41 -3.19 -22.02
N VAL A 144 3.53 -4.11 -22.97
CA VAL A 144 2.74 -4.14 -24.22
C VAL A 144 2.13 -5.52 -24.36
N VAL A 145 0.82 -5.58 -24.60
CA VAL A 145 0.04 -6.82 -24.69
C VAL A 145 -0.38 -7.08 -26.13
N PHE A 146 -0.03 -8.25 -26.65
CA PHE A 146 -0.41 -8.75 -27.96
C PHE A 146 -1.44 -9.87 -27.84
N ASP A 147 -2.48 -9.85 -28.66
CA ASP A 147 -3.44 -10.95 -28.78
C ASP A 147 -2.98 -12.07 -29.75
N ARG A 148 -3.78 -13.13 -29.87
CA ARG A 148 -3.51 -14.26 -30.80
C ARG A 148 -3.52 -13.86 -32.28
N ALA A 149 -4.11 -12.74 -32.67
CA ALA A 149 -4.06 -12.21 -34.03
C ALA A 149 -2.79 -11.35 -34.26
N GLY A 150 -1.99 -11.12 -33.20
CA GLY A 150 -0.85 -10.22 -33.19
C GLY A 150 -1.22 -8.76 -32.99
N ALA A 151 -2.47 -8.45 -32.59
CA ALA A 151 -2.90 -7.09 -32.34
C ALA A 151 -2.36 -6.58 -31.00
N VAL A 152 -1.84 -5.35 -30.95
CA VAL A 152 -1.56 -4.67 -29.67
C VAL A 152 -2.87 -4.21 -29.07
N ILE A 153 -3.26 -4.81 -27.94
CA ILE A 153 -4.57 -4.58 -27.30
C ILE A 153 -4.50 -3.75 -26.02
N ASP A 154 -3.34 -3.68 -25.36
CA ASP A 154 -3.15 -2.88 -24.14
C ASP A 154 -1.68 -2.42 -24.00
N ARG A 155 -1.49 -1.33 -23.26
CA ARG A 155 -0.20 -0.73 -22.91
C ARG A 155 -0.27 -0.13 -21.51
N TYR A 156 0.53 -0.65 -20.58
CA TYR A 156 0.66 -0.11 -19.22
C TYR A 156 2.04 0.49 -18.99
N ARG A 157 2.10 1.74 -18.51
CA ARG A 157 3.34 2.43 -18.10
C ARG A 157 3.53 2.32 -16.59
N LYS A 158 4.73 1.94 -16.14
CA LYS A 158 5.09 1.81 -14.72
C LYS A 158 4.80 3.10 -13.96
N ILE A 159 4.03 2.99 -12.88
CA ILE A 159 3.66 4.11 -12.01
C ILE A 159 4.75 4.33 -10.96
N ASN A 160 5.25 3.25 -10.36
CA ASN A 160 6.14 3.27 -9.21
C ASN A 160 7.59 2.91 -9.60
N LEU A 161 8.38 3.92 -9.94
CA LEU A 161 9.81 3.74 -10.25
C LEU A 161 10.64 3.29 -9.03
N PHE A 162 11.57 2.38 -9.26
CA PHE A 162 12.59 1.85 -8.35
C PHE A 162 13.98 2.37 -8.77
N GLY A 163 14.17 3.68 -8.73
CA GLY A 163 15.46 4.31 -9.03
C GLY A 163 15.86 4.38 -10.51
N GLU A 164 14.97 4.11 -11.47
CA GLU A 164 15.24 4.29 -12.91
C GLU A 164 15.30 5.78 -13.29
N HIS A 165 16.34 6.50 -12.86
CA HIS A 165 16.48 7.95 -13.00
C HIS A 165 16.39 8.51 -14.44
N THR A 166 16.50 7.67 -15.47
CA THR A 166 16.34 8.04 -16.89
C THR A 166 14.92 7.80 -17.43
N ARG A 167 14.00 7.28 -16.61
CA ARG A 167 12.60 6.99 -16.96
C ARG A 167 11.68 8.00 -16.28
N THR A 168 10.53 8.21 -16.91
CA THR A 168 9.42 9.00 -16.39
C THR A 168 8.38 8.02 -15.84
N PRO A 169 7.77 8.27 -14.65
CA PRO A 169 6.59 7.53 -14.22
C PRO A 169 5.41 7.83 -15.16
N ALA A 170 4.36 7.00 -15.15
CA ALA A 170 3.16 7.26 -15.95
C ALA A 170 2.57 8.66 -15.67
N LEU A 171 2.57 9.53 -16.70
CA LEU A 171 2.05 10.92 -16.60
C LEU A 171 0.54 10.97 -16.36
N THR A 172 -0.17 10.01 -16.94
CA THR A 172 -1.60 9.75 -16.74
C THR A 172 -1.73 8.25 -16.47
N PRO A 173 -1.89 7.84 -15.20
CA PRO A 173 -1.93 6.41 -14.84
C PRO A 173 -3.15 5.69 -15.43
N ASP A 174 -2.93 4.92 -16.49
CA ASP A 174 -3.81 3.81 -16.84
C ASP A 174 -3.54 2.64 -15.88
N LEU A 175 -4.55 1.80 -15.65
CA LEU A 175 -4.53 0.73 -14.67
C LEU A 175 -4.27 -0.66 -15.28
N GLY A 176 -4.03 -0.73 -16.60
CA GLY A 176 -3.50 -1.90 -17.32
C GLY A 176 -4.41 -3.12 -17.22
N ILE A 177 -5.51 -3.12 -17.99
CA ILE A 177 -6.56 -4.14 -17.88
C ILE A 177 -7.08 -4.55 -19.26
N PHE A 178 -6.88 -5.81 -19.63
CA PHE A 178 -7.38 -6.38 -20.88
C PHE A 178 -8.14 -7.68 -20.67
N THR A 179 -8.99 -8.04 -21.64
CA THR A 179 -9.75 -9.31 -21.62
C THR A 179 -9.36 -10.19 -22.80
N THR A 180 -9.28 -11.50 -22.55
CA THR A 180 -8.84 -12.51 -23.52
C THR A 180 -10.01 -13.22 -24.20
N ASP A 181 -9.74 -13.86 -25.34
CA ASP A 181 -10.71 -14.72 -26.05
C ASP A 181 -11.14 -15.95 -25.25
N PHE A 182 -10.34 -16.37 -24.26
CA PHE A 182 -10.64 -17.44 -23.32
C PHE A 182 -11.35 -16.96 -22.03
N GLY A 183 -11.88 -15.73 -22.02
CA GLY A 183 -12.79 -15.24 -20.98
C GLY A 183 -12.12 -14.84 -19.65
N VAL A 184 -10.80 -14.64 -19.63
CA VAL A 184 -10.08 -14.10 -18.47
C VAL A 184 -9.77 -12.63 -18.68
N THR A 185 -10.06 -11.80 -17.68
CA THR A 185 -9.65 -10.39 -17.62
C THR A 185 -8.44 -10.25 -16.73
N PHE A 186 -7.31 -9.85 -17.32
CA PHE A 186 -6.04 -9.66 -16.61
C PHE A 186 -5.86 -8.21 -16.19
N GLY A 187 -5.38 -8.01 -14.97
CA GLY A 187 -4.67 -6.79 -14.59
C GLY A 187 -3.16 -6.98 -14.80
N HIS A 188 -2.44 -5.96 -15.23
CA HIS A 188 -0.98 -6.05 -15.38
C HIS A 188 -0.24 -4.78 -14.98
N TYR A 189 0.87 -4.98 -14.28
CA TYR A 189 1.72 -3.91 -13.76
C TYR A 189 3.12 -4.41 -13.47
N ILE A 190 4.05 -3.51 -13.12
CA ILE A 190 5.48 -3.76 -13.30
C ILE A 190 6.22 -3.67 -11.96
N CYS A 191 6.78 -4.81 -11.53
CA CYS A 191 7.80 -4.86 -10.49
C CYS A 191 7.41 -4.10 -9.20
N PHE A 192 8.11 -3.01 -8.89
CA PHE A 192 7.91 -2.23 -7.67
C PHE A 192 6.49 -1.66 -7.51
N ASP A 193 5.66 -1.61 -8.57
CA ASP A 193 4.21 -1.38 -8.50
C ASP A 193 3.50 -2.29 -7.48
N LEU A 194 4.00 -3.52 -7.24
CA LEU A 194 3.47 -4.48 -6.26
C LEU A 194 3.45 -3.95 -4.82
N MET A 195 4.36 -3.03 -4.49
CA MET A 195 4.52 -2.45 -3.15
C MET A 195 3.56 -1.28 -2.87
N PHE A 196 2.71 -0.90 -3.84
CA PHE A 196 1.87 0.29 -3.73
C PHE A 196 0.39 -0.02 -3.94
N GLN A 197 -0.45 0.76 -3.26
CA GLN A 197 -1.91 0.67 -3.38
C GLN A 197 -2.35 0.85 -4.85
N VAL A 198 -1.72 1.78 -5.56
CA VAL A 198 -1.89 1.98 -7.01
C VAL A 198 -0.65 1.47 -7.74
N PRO A 199 -0.77 0.51 -8.68
CA PRO A 199 -2.00 -0.17 -9.13
C PRO A 199 -2.36 -1.42 -8.31
N ALA A 200 -1.42 -2.03 -7.57
CA ALA A 200 -1.49 -3.46 -7.24
C ALA A 200 -2.66 -3.84 -6.31
N VAL A 201 -3.05 -2.98 -5.35
CA VAL A 201 -4.24 -3.23 -4.52
C VAL A 201 -5.51 -2.73 -5.24
N GLN A 202 -5.40 -1.56 -5.88
CA GLN A 202 -6.50 -0.89 -6.58
C GLN A 202 -7.09 -1.77 -7.69
N VAL A 203 -6.27 -2.29 -8.61
CA VAL A 203 -6.74 -3.01 -9.80
C VAL A 203 -7.61 -4.21 -9.41
N VAL A 204 -7.13 -5.03 -8.48
CA VAL A 204 -7.85 -6.22 -7.99
C VAL A 204 -9.15 -5.83 -7.30
N GLN A 205 -9.11 -4.91 -6.32
CA GLN A 205 -10.30 -4.58 -5.51
C GLN A 205 -11.35 -3.75 -6.27
N LYS A 206 -10.92 -2.84 -7.16
CA LYS A 206 -11.80 -1.92 -7.90
C LYS A 206 -12.54 -2.60 -9.05
N TYR A 207 -11.91 -3.58 -9.69
CA TYR A 207 -12.42 -4.22 -10.91
C TYR A 207 -12.69 -5.73 -10.77
N ASN A 208 -12.51 -6.30 -9.56
CA ASN A 208 -12.65 -7.74 -9.28
C ASN A 208 -11.76 -8.63 -10.16
N ILE A 209 -10.52 -8.18 -10.43
CA ILE A 209 -9.55 -8.96 -11.21
C ILE A 209 -9.12 -10.20 -10.44
N THR A 210 -9.27 -11.38 -11.06
CA THR A 210 -8.82 -12.67 -10.51
C THR A 210 -7.44 -13.09 -11.00
N ASP A 211 -6.91 -12.44 -12.04
CA ASP A 211 -5.70 -12.87 -12.74
C ASP A 211 -4.77 -11.68 -13.00
N VAL A 212 -3.52 -11.80 -12.56
CA VAL A 212 -2.51 -10.73 -12.58
C VAL A 212 -1.28 -11.15 -13.38
N ILE A 213 -0.79 -10.26 -14.23
CA ILE A 213 0.46 -10.40 -14.98
C ILE A 213 1.52 -9.43 -14.45
N PHE A 214 2.72 -9.96 -14.18
CA PHE A 214 3.75 -9.25 -13.46
C PHE A 214 5.17 -9.44 -14.05
N PRO A 215 5.52 -8.68 -15.11
CA PRO A 215 6.89 -8.50 -15.54
C PRO A 215 7.72 -7.80 -14.45
N THR A 216 8.89 -8.36 -14.11
CA THR A 216 9.70 -7.79 -13.02
C THR A 216 11.20 -8.03 -13.14
N MET A 217 11.99 -7.03 -12.79
CA MET A 217 13.40 -7.12 -12.42
C MET A 217 13.48 -6.90 -10.91
N TRP A 218 13.00 -7.88 -10.15
CA TRP A 218 12.86 -7.77 -8.69
C TRP A 218 14.21 -7.90 -8.00
N PHE A 219 14.63 -6.91 -7.21
CA PHE A 219 15.85 -6.99 -6.41
C PHE A 219 15.51 -7.61 -5.05
N SER A 220 15.81 -8.89 -4.88
CA SER A 220 15.37 -9.65 -3.70
C SER A 220 16.03 -9.16 -2.40
N GLU A 221 15.22 -8.71 -1.46
CA GLU A 221 15.63 -8.21 -0.15
C GLU A 221 15.06 -9.11 0.96
N MET A 222 15.93 -9.58 1.86
CA MET A 222 15.53 -10.37 3.02
C MET A 222 15.29 -9.46 4.25
N PRO A 223 14.37 -9.81 5.17
CA PRO A 223 13.68 -11.09 5.27
C PRO A 223 12.31 -11.14 4.57
N TYR A 224 11.82 -10.02 4.03
CA TYR A 224 10.43 -9.85 3.63
C TYR A 224 10.15 -10.01 2.12
N LEU A 225 11.10 -9.65 1.26
CA LEU A 225 10.86 -9.32 -0.14
C LEU A 225 11.80 -10.08 -1.09
N THR A 226 11.95 -11.40 -0.95
CA THR A 226 12.43 -12.18 -2.10
C THR A 226 11.34 -12.26 -3.17
N ALA A 227 11.74 -12.32 -4.45
CA ALA A 227 10.81 -12.28 -5.57
C ALA A 227 9.67 -13.32 -5.42
N VAL A 228 10.01 -14.60 -5.25
CA VAL A 228 8.98 -15.66 -5.11
C VAL A 228 8.19 -15.58 -3.80
N GLN A 229 8.77 -15.01 -2.74
CA GLN A 229 8.09 -14.81 -1.44
C GLN A 229 6.99 -13.75 -1.55
N ILE A 230 7.29 -12.58 -2.11
CA ILE A 230 6.30 -11.50 -2.24
C ILE A 230 5.26 -11.81 -3.33
N GLN A 231 5.67 -12.47 -4.42
CA GLN A 231 4.74 -12.91 -5.48
C GLN A 231 3.72 -13.92 -4.93
N GLU A 232 4.16 -14.96 -4.20
CA GLU A 232 3.24 -15.95 -3.61
C GLU A 232 2.36 -15.32 -2.51
N ALA A 233 2.93 -14.50 -1.63
CA ALA A 233 2.17 -13.87 -0.55
C ALA A 233 1.13 -12.86 -1.05
N TYR A 234 1.45 -12.10 -2.10
CA TYR A 234 0.49 -11.24 -2.79
C TYR A 234 -0.63 -12.08 -3.43
N ALA A 235 -0.28 -13.12 -4.19
CA ALA A 235 -1.25 -14.01 -4.83
C ALA A 235 -2.19 -14.66 -3.81
N TYR A 236 -1.65 -15.15 -2.68
CA TYR A 236 -2.40 -15.71 -1.57
C TYR A 236 -3.36 -14.68 -0.93
N ALA A 237 -2.85 -13.49 -0.59
CA ALA A 237 -3.61 -12.50 0.18
C ALA A 237 -4.71 -11.82 -0.64
N MET A 238 -4.42 -11.50 -1.91
CA MET A 238 -5.39 -10.94 -2.85
C MET A 238 -6.29 -12.02 -3.48
N ASN A 239 -5.96 -13.30 -3.26
CA ASN A 239 -6.62 -14.48 -3.82
C ASN A 239 -6.75 -14.41 -5.36
N VAL A 240 -5.63 -14.16 -6.03
CA VAL A 240 -5.52 -14.08 -7.49
C VAL A 240 -4.61 -15.15 -8.05
N ASN A 241 -4.82 -15.52 -9.31
CA ASN A 241 -3.78 -16.11 -10.13
C ASN A 241 -2.73 -15.04 -10.44
N PHE A 242 -1.45 -15.40 -10.44
CA PHE A 242 -0.37 -14.43 -10.58
C PHE A 242 0.74 -15.01 -11.49
N LEU A 243 1.05 -14.30 -12.57
CA LEU A 243 2.02 -14.69 -13.58
C LEU A 243 3.26 -13.79 -13.47
N GLY A 244 4.19 -14.17 -12.59
CA GLY A 244 5.44 -13.46 -12.33
C GLY A 244 6.56 -13.88 -13.29
N ALA A 245 6.99 -12.98 -14.16
CA ALA A 245 8.11 -13.19 -15.09
C ALA A 245 9.33 -12.34 -14.66
N GLY A 246 10.34 -13.03 -14.14
CA GLY A 246 11.52 -12.46 -13.49
C GLY A 246 12.73 -12.30 -14.41
N ALA A 247 13.35 -11.13 -14.39
CA ALA A 247 14.63 -10.89 -15.04
C ALA A 247 15.73 -11.55 -14.22
N ASN A 248 16.59 -12.32 -14.87
CA ASN A 248 17.65 -13.06 -14.19
C ASN A 248 18.99 -12.34 -14.33
N ASN A 249 19.41 -11.74 -13.23
CA ASN A 249 20.73 -11.18 -12.99
C ASN A 249 21.11 -11.44 -11.51
N VAL A 250 21.55 -12.67 -11.23
CA VAL A 250 21.85 -13.15 -9.87
C VAL A 250 22.88 -12.30 -9.11
N ARG A 251 23.73 -11.56 -9.83
CA ARG A 251 24.76 -10.67 -9.26
C ARG A 251 24.20 -9.43 -8.56
N VAL A 252 22.96 -9.05 -8.86
CA VAL A 252 22.25 -7.93 -8.21
C VAL A 252 21.03 -8.41 -7.40
N GLY A 253 20.87 -9.73 -7.26
CA GLY A 253 19.71 -10.32 -6.58
C GLY A 253 18.42 -10.33 -7.37
N SER A 254 18.51 -10.17 -8.70
CA SER A 254 17.37 -10.36 -9.60
C SER A 254 17.30 -11.80 -10.08
N ALA A 255 16.33 -12.53 -9.54
CA ALA A 255 15.98 -13.90 -9.91
C ALA A 255 14.65 -14.24 -9.23
N GLY A 256 13.74 -14.92 -9.93
CA GLY A 256 12.50 -15.41 -9.34
C GLY A 256 11.28 -15.21 -10.23
N SER A 257 10.80 -16.32 -10.79
CA SER A 257 9.62 -16.40 -11.63
C SER A 257 8.66 -17.47 -11.12
N GLY A 258 7.38 -17.29 -11.36
CA GLY A 258 6.38 -18.29 -10.99
C GLY A 258 4.98 -18.00 -11.47
N ILE A 259 4.19 -19.08 -11.49
CA ILE A 259 2.76 -19.10 -11.74
C ILE A 259 2.14 -19.53 -10.41
N TYR A 260 1.35 -18.66 -9.79
CA TYR A 260 0.71 -18.87 -8.50
C TYR A 260 -0.80 -18.84 -8.67
N SER A 261 -1.55 -19.57 -7.82
CA SER A 261 -3.01 -19.59 -7.87
C SER A 261 -3.63 -19.44 -6.48
N GLY A 262 -3.87 -18.19 -6.08
CA GLY A 262 -4.51 -17.84 -4.82
C GLY A 262 -3.91 -18.60 -3.63
N LYS A 263 -4.80 -19.24 -2.85
CA LYS A 263 -4.41 -20.01 -1.65
C LYS A 263 -3.78 -21.38 -1.93
N ALA A 264 -3.62 -21.81 -3.19
CA ALA A 264 -2.87 -23.03 -3.52
C ALA A 264 -1.34 -22.80 -3.58
N GLY A 265 -0.91 -21.53 -3.67
CA GLY A 265 0.48 -21.13 -3.81
C GLY A 265 1.02 -21.31 -5.24
N ALA A 266 2.33 -21.49 -5.36
CA ALA A 266 3.00 -21.74 -6.63
C ALA A 266 2.53 -23.04 -7.29
N LEU A 267 1.93 -22.93 -8.47
CA LEU A 267 1.70 -24.05 -9.39
C LEU A 267 3.02 -24.49 -10.02
N VAL A 268 3.87 -23.51 -10.34
CA VAL A 268 5.30 -23.71 -10.65
C VAL A 268 6.05 -22.43 -10.28
N SER A 269 7.23 -22.55 -9.67
CA SER A 269 8.13 -21.40 -9.48
C SER A 269 9.59 -21.82 -9.45
N ILE A 270 10.49 -20.88 -9.70
CA ILE A 270 11.94 -21.02 -9.57
C ILE A 270 12.52 -19.79 -8.88
N MET A 271 13.67 -19.95 -8.21
CA MET A 271 14.47 -18.84 -7.72
C MET A 271 15.95 -19.12 -8.00
N PRO A 272 16.41 -18.96 -9.26
CA PRO A 272 17.69 -19.50 -9.70
C PRO A 272 18.90 -18.91 -8.99
N GLY A 273 19.78 -19.79 -8.52
CA GLY A 273 21.06 -19.41 -7.94
C GLY A 273 22.06 -18.88 -8.97
N THR A 274 21.94 -19.32 -10.22
CA THR A 274 22.89 -19.07 -11.32
C THR A 274 22.23 -18.33 -12.49
N PRO A 275 23.01 -17.66 -13.38
CA PRO A 275 22.49 -17.06 -14.61
C PRO A 275 21.68 -18.07 -15.43
N THR A 276 20.41 -17.78 -15.65
CA THR A 276 19.44 -18.75 -16.19
C THR A 276 18.39 -18.06 -17.08
N THR A 277 18.12 -18.63 -18.25
CA THR A 277 16.86 -18.42 -18.99
C THR A 277 16.05 -19.71 -18.91
N LYS A 278 14.80 -19.65 -18.44
CA LYS A 278 13.94 -20.82 -18.25
C LYS A 278 12.47 -20.46 -18.47
N LEU A 279 11.85 -21.17 -19.41
CA LEU A 279 10.41 -21.16 -19.63
C LEU A 279 9.73 -22.04 -18.57
N LEU A 280 8.73 -21.50 -17.88
CA LEU A 280 7.84 -22.23 -17.00
C LEU A 280 6.44 -22.24 -17.60
N VAL A 281 5.83 -23.41 -17.74
CA VAL A 281 4.45 -23.57 -18.24
C VAL A 281 3.62 -24.31 -17.20
N SER A 282 2.38 -23.86 -16.96
CA SER A 282 1.44 -24.54 -16.08
C SER A 282 -0.01 -24.30 -16.49
N ARG A 283 -0.87 -25.26 -16.20
CA ARG A 283 -2.33 -25.09 -16.27
C ARG A 283 -2.79 -24.28 -15.06
N VAL A 284 -3.53 -23.22 -15.29
CA VAL A 284 -4.03 -22.28 -14.29
C VAL A 284 -5.55 -22.36 -14.23
N PRO A 285 -6.19 -22.62 -13.07
CA PRO A 285 -7.64 -22.61 -12.97
C PRO A 285 -8.15 -21.16 -13.03
N LYS A 286 -9.23 -20.90 -13.77
CA LYS A 286 -9.84 -19.55 -13.87
C LYS A 286 -10.42 -19.07 -12.53
N VAL A 287 -10.65 -19.98 -11.59
CA VAL A 287 -10.98 -19.65 -10.20
C VAL A 287 -9.74 -19.89 -9.34
N PRO A 288 -9.10 -18.83 -8.79
CA PRO A 288 -7.87 -18.96 -8.03
C PRO A 288 -7.98 -19.96 -6.87
N GLY A 289 -7.00 -20.87 -6.79
CA GLY A 289 -6.91 -21.92 -5.78
C GLY A 289 -7.67 -23.22 -6.10
N GLN A 290 -8.54 -23.25 -7.13
CA GLN A 290 -9.26 -24.47 -7.56
C GLN A 290 -8.40 -25.33 -8.49
N VAL A 291 -7.24 -25.80 -8.00
CA VAL A 291 -6.28 -26.54 -8.82
C VAL A 291 -6.76 -27.99 -9.03
N GLU A 292 -6.91 -28.38 -10.29
CA GLU A 292 -7.21 -29.76 -10.69
C GLU A 292 -5.92 -30.54 -10.99
N GLY A 293 -5.76 -31.71 -10.36
CA GLY A 293 -4.61 -32.60 -10.57
C GLY A 293 -3.32 -32.19 -9.85
N ASP A 294 -2.25 -32.94 -10.13
CA ASP A 294 -0.92 -32.64 -9.61
C ASP A 294 -0.23 -31.54 -10.43
N TYR A 295 0.51 -30.68 -9.75
CA TYR A 295 1.27 -29.58 -10.34
C TYR A 295 2.72 -29.59 -9.84
N PRO A 296 3.70 -29.08 -10.63
CA PRO A 296 5.13 -29.16 -10.28
C PRO A 296 5.49 -28.54 -8.94
N GLY A 297 4.81 -27.45 -8.56
CA GLY A 297 5.17 -26.63 -7.40
C GLY A 297 6.52 -25.93 -7.58
N PRO A 298 7.11 -25.43 -6.48
CA PRO A 298 8.45 -24.85 -6.50
C PRO A 298 9.51 -25.86 -6.97
N ILE A 299 10.14 -25.58 -8.10
CA ILE A 299 11.28 -26.36 -8.62
C ILE A 299 12.52 -25.90 -7.85
N ASN A 300 13.00 -26.78 -6.98
CA ASN A 300 14.17 -26.52 -6.15
C ASN A 300 15.45 -26.78 -6.95
N ASP A 301 16.31 -25.78 -7.06
CA ASP A 301 17.69 -25.97 -7.49
C ASP A 301 18.55 -26.56 -6.36
N ASP A 302 19.77 -26.99 -6.68
CA ASP A 302 20.75 -27.40 -5.67
C ASP A 302 21.01 -26.25 -4.66
N PRO A 303 20.87 -26.47 -3.34
CA PRO A 303 21.15 -25.45 -2.34
C PRO A 303 22.52 -24.77 -2.48
N LEU A 304 23.52 -25.45 -3.07
CA LEU A 304 24.86 -24.92 -3.36
C LEU A 304 24.85 -23.88 -4.50
N VAL A 305 24.01 -24.03 -5.54
CA VAL A 305 23.97 -23.00 -6.60
C VAL A 305 23.31 -21.72 -6.11
N LEU A 306 22.40 -21.83 -5.13
CA LEU A 306 21.78 -20.69 -4.46
C LEU A 306 22.80 -19.80 -3.70
N ASP A 307 24.06 -20.22 -3.50
CA ASP A 307 25.15 -19.36 -2.96
C ASP A 307 25.50 -18.20 -3.89
N SER A 308 25.25 -18.34 -5.20
CA SER A 308 25.60 -17.32 -6.20
C SER A 308 24.55 -16.23 -6.38
N LEU A 309 23.36 -16.38 -5.78
CA LEU A 309 22.32 -15.35 -5.77
C LEU A 309 22.55 -14.38 -4.62
N VAL A 310 22.90 -13.14 -4.98
CA VAL A 310 22.98 -12.02 -4.04
C VAL A 310 21.58 -11.74 -3.50
N LEU A 311 21.48 -11.41 -2.21
CA LEU A 311 20.24 -10.97 -1.58
C LEU A 311 20.58 -9.73 -0.75
N ILE A 312 19.79 -8.67 -0.93
CA ILE A 312 19.90 -7.44 -0.14
C ILE A 312 19.34 -7.75 1.26
N SER A 313 19.75 -6.98 2.28
CA SER A 313 19.20 -7.06 3.63
C SER A 313 18.47 -5.75 3.94
N ASP A 314 17.31 -5.87 4.58
CA ASP A 314 16.53 -4.74 5.07
C ASP A 314 17.40 -3.82 5.95
N PRO A 315 17.63 -2.54 5.53
CA PRO A 315 18.48 -1.61 6.25
C PRO A 315 17.84 -1.07 7.54
N SER A 316 16.51 -1.20 7.68
CA SER A 316 15.74 -0.76 8.85
C SER A 316 15.73 -1.80 9.97
N LEU A 317 15.98 -3.09 9.66
CA LEU A 317 15.96 -4.19 10.64
C LEU A 317 16.69 -3.93 11.99
N PRO A 318 17.85 -3.24 12.05
CA PRO A 318 18.52 -2.96 13.31
C PRO A 318 17.77 -2.00 14.26
N SER A 319 16.77 -1.26 13.79
CA SER A 319 15.94 -0.37 14.63
C SER A 319 14.66 -1.03 15.15
N TYR A 320 14.42 -2.31 14.84
CA TYR A 320 13.16 -2.98 15.18
C TYR A 320 13.12 -3.35 16.67
N VAL A 321 11.92 -3.43 17.25
CA VAL A 321 11.73 -3.98 18.60
C VAL A 321 11.89 -5.51 18.50
N THR A 322 12.95 -6.06 19.09
CA THR A 322 13.30 -7.49 18.90
C THR A 322 13.68 -8.24 20.18
N ARG A 323 13.36 -9.55 20.23
CA ARG A 323 13.71 -10.46 21.32
C ARG A 323 14.36 -11.74 20.79
N LEU A 324 15.44 -12.18 21.44
CA LEU A 324 16.07 -13.48 21.19
C LEU A 324 15.15 -14.62 21.65
N ILE A 325 15.00 -15.65 20.81
CA ILE A 325 14.19 -16.84 21.08
C ILE A 325 15.12 -17.98 21.54
N LYS A 326 14.82 -18.58 22.70
CA LYS A 326 15.55 -19.72 23.26
C LYS A 326 14.89 -21.04 22.82
N PRO A 327 15.61 -22.19 22.91
CA PRO A 327 14.98 -23.50 22.75
C PRO A 327 13.85 -23.73 23.76
N GLY A 328 12.90 -24.60 23.40
CA GLY A 328 11.73 -24.92 24.20
C GLY A 328 10.46 -24.20 23.71
N LEU A 329 9.46 -24.14 24.59
CA LEU A 329 8.23 -23.40 24.38
C LEU A 329 8.40 -21.99 24.94
N GLU A 330 8.31 -20.98 24.08
CA GLU A 330 8.26 -19.57 24.48
C GLU A 330 6.94 -18.94 24.06
N GLU A 331 6.36 -18.14 24.97
CA GLU A 331 5.21 -17.27 24.70
C GLU A 331 5.50 -15.88 25.26
N PHE A 332 5.39 -14.85 24.41
CA PHE A 332 5.65 -13.46 24.78
C PHE A 332 5.01 -12.47 23.81
N ALA A 333 5.01 -11.18 24.16
CA ALA A 333 4.61 -10.10 23.27
C ALA A 333 5.75 -9.10 23.03
N LEU A 334 5.71 -8.44 21.88
CA LEU A 334 6.49 -7.26 21.52
C LEU A 334 5.51 -6.18 21.05
N ILE A 335 5.86 -4.91 21.29
CA ILE A 335 5.06 -3.75 20.89
C ILE A 335 6.00 -2.75 20.23
N ASP A 336 5.62 -2.27 19.05
CA ASP A 336 6.22 -1.11 18.39
C ASP A 336 5.08 -0.19 17.95
N LYS A 337 4.99 1.00 18.56
CA LYS A 337 3.87 1.96 18.39
C LYS A 337 2.48 1.30 18.47
N ASP A 338 1.72 1.30 17.37
CA ASP A 338 0.35 0.75 17.31
C ASP A 338 0.34 -0.76 16.94
N VAL A 339 1.50 -1.34 16.63
CA VAL A 339 1.66 -2.77 16.31
C VAL A 339 1.96 -3.57 17.58
N PHE A 340 1.00 -4.40 17.98
CA PHE A 340 1.16 -5.40 19.04
C PHE A 340 1.33 -6.79 18.42
N CYS A 341 2.44 -7.46 18.73
CA CYS A 341 2.79 -8.80 18.26
C CYS A 341 2.87 -9.79 19.42
N ARG A 342 1.96 -10.78 19.50
CA ARG A 342 2.12 -11.94 20.40
C ARG A 342 2.68 -13.12 19.63
N PHE A 343 3.74 -13.70 20.16
CA PHE A 343 4.43 -14.86 19.62
C PHE A 343 4.23 -16.06 20.54
N LYS A 344 3.97 -17.22 19.95
CA LYS A 344 3.99 -18.52 20.62
C LYS A 344 4.75 -19.50 19.75
N ILE A 345 5.88 -19.98 20.26
CA ILE A 345 6.93 -20.64 19.47
C ILE A 345 7.37 -21.90 20.20
N HIS A 346 7.45 -23.02 19.50
CA HIS A 346 8.06 -24.25 20.01
C HIS A 346 9.25 -24.65 19.14
N MET A 347 10.46 -24.37 19.62
CA MET A 347 11.72 -24.61 18.91
C MET A 347 12.53 -25.72 19.58
N SER A 348 13.03 -26.66 18.79
CA SER A 348 13.88 -27.75 19.28
C SER A 348 15.25 -27.27 19.75
N GLU A 349 15.77 -27.95 20.77
CA GLU A 349 17.14 -27.79 21.24
C GLU A 349 18.08 -28.70 20.44
N ARG A 350 19.28 -28.20 20.08
CA ARG A 350 20.28 -29.01 19.38
C ARG A 350 21.71 -28.57 19.67
N ASN A 351 22.55 -29.55 20.03
CA ASN A 351 23.94 -29.38 20.41
C ASN A 351 24.85 -29.15 19.19
N SER A 352 24.78 -27.98 18.57
CA SER A 352 25.69 -27.58 17.49
C SER A 352 25.98 -26.08 17.53
N ASP A 353 27.25 -25.72 17.70
CA ASP A 353 27.75 -24.33 17.70
C ASP A 353 27.51 -23.58 16.37
N THR A 354 27.09 -24.30 15.32
CA THR A 354 26.77 -23.75 14.00
C THR A 354 25.29 -23.45 13.77
N ALA A 355 24.41 -23.73 14.73
CA ALA A 355 22.98 -23.52 14.59
C ALA A 355 22.61 -22.01 14.59
N PRO A 356 21.69 -21.55 13.73
CA PRO A 356 21.24 -20.16 13.72
C PRO A 356 20.61 -19.78 15.06
N TYR A 357 20.81 -18.53 15.48
CA TYR A 357 19.96 -17.87 16.48
C TYR A 357 18.68 -17.41 15.80
N TYR A 358 17.60 -17.23 16.56
CA TYR A 358 16.36 -16.66 16.05
C TYR A 358 15.93 -15.47 16.91
N ARG A 359 15.47 -14.39 16.27
CA ARG A 359 14.88 -13.24 16.95
C ARG A 359 13.47 -13.01 16.44
N ALA A 360 12.51 -12.86 17.36
CA ALA A 360 11.21 -12.30 17.06
C ALA A 360 11.33 -10.78 16.94
N VAL A 361 10.57 -10.18 16.03
CA VAL A 361 10.61 -8.74 15.73
C VAL A 361 9.18 -8.19 15.59
N ALA A 362 8.96 -7.00 16.13
CA ALA A 362 7.80 -6.15 15.84
C ALA A 362 8.31 -4.86 15.17
N HIS A 363 7.54 -4.35 14.21
CA HIS A 363 7.88 -3.14 13.47
C HIS A 363 6.63 -2.35 13.09
N ASP A 364 6.71 -1.05 13.35
CA ASP A 364 5.77 -0.04 12.87
C ASP A 364 6.54 1.20 12.40
N GLY A 365 6.73 1.35 11.09
CA GLY A 365 7.52 2.46 10.57
C GLY A 365 7.70 2.49 9.06
N VAL A 366 8.91 2.87 8.65
CA VAL A 366 9.25 3.14 7.25
C VAL A 366 10.54 2.40 6.90
N ASN A 367 10.51 1.60 5.83
CA ASN A 367 11.71 1.10 5.17
C ASN A 367 11.98 1.92 3.89
N VAL A 368 13.23 1.96 3.45
CA VAL A 368 13.68 2.80 2.31
C VAL A 368 14.15 1.91 1.16
N TYR A 369 13.25 1.71 0.18
CA TYR A 369 13.50 0.91 -1.01
C TYR A 369 13.96 1.80 -2.17
N ALA A 370 15.17 1.60 -2.69
CA ALA A 370 15.75 2.41 -3.78
C ALA A 370 15.63 3.94 -3.55
N LYS A 371 15.87 4.39 -2.31
CA LYS A 371 15.71 5.80 -1.82
C LYS A 371 14.26 6.28 -1.67
N ARG A 372 13.25 5.46 -1.93
CA ARG A 372 11.84 5.79 -1.69
C ARG A 372 11.41 5.27 -0.30
N PRO A 373 10.95 6.14 0.61
CA PRO A 373 10.34 5.70 1.87
C PRO A 373 9.00 5.00 1.58
N VAL A 374 8.77 3.85 2.21
CA VAL A 374 7.52 3.10 2.13
C VAL A 374 7.12 2.69 3.55
N GLY A 375 5.88 2.99 3.92
CA GLY A 375 5.30 2.56 5.20
C GLY A 375 5.24 1.04 5.29
N THR A 376 5.72 0.48 6.39
CA THR A 376 5.83 -0.96 6.62
C THR A 376 5.46 -1.26 8.06
N VAL A 377 4.61 -2.27 8.25
CA VAL A 377 4.19 -2.76 9.56
C VAL A 377 4.24 -4.28 9.55
N GLY A 378 4.60 -4.90 10.67
CA GLY A 378 4.59 -6.36 10.73
C GLY A 378 5.22 -6.99 11.97
N CYS A 379 4.95 -8.29 12.10
CA CYS A 379 5.53 -9.20 13.08
C CYS A 379 6.24 -10.33 12.33
N THR A 380 7.48 -10.67 12.67
CA THR A 380 8.15 -11.86 12.09
C THR A 380 9.18 -12.49 13.01
N ILE A 381 9.80 -13.57 12.56
CA ILE A 381 10.96 -14.21 13.17
C ILE A 381 12.08 -14.28 12.13
N VAL A 382 13.26 -13.76 12.48
CA VAL A 382 14.46 -13.73 11.63
C VAL A 382 15.57 -14.62 12.17
N ALA A 383 16.35 -15.23 11.28
CA ALA A 383 17.51 -16.05 11.63
C ALA A 383 18.81 -15.20 11.68
N CYS A 384 19.67 -15.44 12.68
CA CYS A 384 20.78 -14.56 13.05
C CYS A 384 22.07 -15.31 13.39
N LYS A 385 23.22 -14.78 12.94
CA LYS A 385 24.51 -15.45 13.06
C LYS A 385 25.05 -15.42 14.49
N THR A 386 24.70 -14.38 15.23
CA THR A 386 24.92 -14.22 16.66
C THR A 386 23.59 -13.80 17.31
N GLU A 387 23.61 -13.51 18.60
CA GLU A 387 22.44 -12.96 19.30
C GLU A 387 22.09 -11.52 18.87
N ASP A 388 22.99 -10.80 18.19
CA ASP A 388 22.79 -9.41 17.75
C ASP A 388 21.85 -9.34 16.53
N ILE A 389 20.89 -8.40 16.56
CA ILE A 389 19.98 -8.09 15.44
C ILE A 389 20.74 -7.71 14.15
N LYS A 390 21.90 -7.08 14.26
CA LYS A 390 22.78 -6.73 13.13
C LYS A 390 23.40 -7.94 12.43
N SER A 391 23.31 -9.12 13.05
CA SER A 391 23.76 -10.39 12.48
C SER A 391 22.62 -11.21 11.85
N CYS A 392 21.39 -10.71 11.94
CA CYS A 392 20.22 -11.33 11.33
C CYS A 392 20.25 -11.25 9.81
N VAL A 393 19.39 -12.03 9.17
CA VAL A 393 19.24 -12.03 7.71
C VAL A 393 20.49 -12.56 6.99
N TYR A 394 21.29 -13.38 7.69
CA TYR A 394 22.49 -14.00 7.15
C TYR A 394 22.23 -15.38 6.49
N ARG A 395 23.12 -15.78 5.58
CA ARG A 395 23.12 -17.10 4.94
C ARG A 395 23.85 -18.13 5.81
N PHE A 396 23.11 -19.03 6.43
CA PHE A 396 23.69 -20.16 7.16
C PHE A 396 24.19 -21.24 6.20
N PRO A 397 25.44 -21.72 6.33
CA PRO A 397 25.83 -22.98 5.73
C PRO A 397 24.94 -24.10 6.31
N ASN A 398 24.60 -25.08 5.49
CA ASN A 398 23.50 -26.05 5.71
C ASN A 398 23.72 -27.05 6.89
N ASN A 399 24.76 -26.81 7.69
CA ASN A 399 25.37 -27.72 8.65
C ASN A 399 24.76 -27.59 10.05
N GLY A 400 24.26 -26.40 10.40
CA GLY A 400 23.55 -26.12 11.65
C GLY A 400 22.07 -25.86 11.40
N LYS A 401 21.18 -26.62 12.06
CA LYS A 401 19.72 -26.48 11.93
C LYS A 401 19.07 -26.55 13.30
N ARG A 402 18.28 -25.52 13.65
CA ARG A 402 17.20 -25.62 14.65
C ARG A 402 15.90 -25.86 13.91
N GLU A 403 14.97 -26.57 14.52
CA GLU A 403 13.66 -26.86 13.95
C GLU A 403 12.58 -26.17 14.77
N ILE A 404 11.77 -25.33 14.12
CA ILE A 404 10.58 -24.73 14.71
C ILE A 404 9.42 -25.66 14.41
N THR A 405 8.89 -26.31 15.44
CA THR A 405 7.84 -27.34 15.31
C THR A 405 6.43 -26.77 15.40
N ALA A 406 6.27 -25.61 16.05
CA ALA A 406 5.04 -24.83 16.04
C ALA A 406 5.37 -23.33 16.11
N LEU A 407 4.61 -22.53 15.38
CA LEU A 407 4.72 -21.07 15.34
C LEU A 407 3.33 -20.46 15.17
N GLU A 408 2.96 -19.59 16.10
CA GLU A 408 1.79 -18.72 16.03
C GLU A 408 2.24 -17.27 16.24
N ILE A 409 1.78 -16.38 15.37
CA ILE A 409 2.03 -14.93 15.44
C ILE A 409 0.67 -14.24 15.34
N GLN A 410 0.26 -13.57 16.42
CA GLN A 410 -0.96 -12.77 16.47
C GLN A 410 -0.58 -11.29 16.44
N MET A 411 -1.03 -10.57 15.42
CA MET A 411 -0.80 -9.13 15.26
C MET A 411 -2.09 -8.34 15.49
N THR A 412 -2.02 -7.27 16.28
CA THR A 412 -2.98 -6.17 16.27
C THR A 412 -2.30 -4.96 15.62
N SER A 413 -2.99 -4.29 14.70
CA SER A 413 -2.48 -3.13 13.96
C SER A 413 -3.67 -2.31 13.43
N TYR A 414 -3.41 -1.38 12.51
CA TYR A 414 -4.36 -0.39 11.98
C TYR A 414 -5.62 -1.00 11.36
N SER A 415 -6.75 -0.32 11.54
CA SER A 415 -7.98 -0.58 10.80
C SER A 415 -7.82 -0.14 9.34
N LYS A 416 -8.13 -1.04 8.40
CA LYS A 416 -8.26 -0.70 6.97
C LYS A 416 -9.25 0.45 6.76
N HIS A 417 -8.83 1.49 6.04
CA HIS A 417 -9.68 2.59 5.62
C HIS A 417 -9.88 2.57 4.10
N TYR A 418 -11.14 2.37 3.70
CA TYR A 418 -11.50 2.32 2.28
C TYR A 418 -11.37 3.69 1.62
N ASN A 419 -10.37 3.86 0.77
CA ASN A 419 -10.15 5.05 -0.04
C ASN A 419 -11.20 5.11 -1.16
N ARG A 420 -12.20 5.99 -1.02
CA ARG A 420 -13.31 6.11 -1.99
C ARG A 420 -12.87 6.56 -3.40
N THR A 421 -11.79 7.34 -3.49
CA THR A 421 -11.26 7.84 -4.77
C THR A 421 -10.57 6.71 -5.53
N LEU A 422 -9.74 5.93 -4.83
CA LEU A 422 -9.03 4.81 -5.43
C LEU A 422 -9.90 3.54 -5.53
N LYS A 423 -10.95 3.42 -4.72
CA LYS A 423 -11.82 2.24 -4.58
C LYS A 423 -11.07 0.99 -4.09
N CYS A 424 -10.24 1.16 -3.07
CA CYS A 424 -9.48 0.10 -2.41
C CYS A 424 -9.08 0.51 -0.98
N GLU A 425 -8.67 -0.47 -0.17
CA GLU A 425 -8.13 -0.24 1.18
C GLU A 425 -6.74 0.41 1.13
N ASP A 426 -6.42 1.27 2.09
CA ASP A 426 -5.15 2.00 2.23
C ASP A 426 -3.98 1.16 2.78
N ILE A 427 -4.28 0.03 3.42
CA ILE A 427 -3.29 -0.92 3.93
C ILE A 427 -3.59 -2.37 3.48
N ALA A 428 -2.52 -3.09 3.14
CA ALA A 428 -2.55 -4.49 2.75
C ALA A 428 -1.55 -5.29 3.60
N TYR A 429 -1.96 -6.51 4.00
CA TYR A 429 -1.15 -7.42 4.81
C TYR A 429 -0.88 -8.70 4.01
N TYR A 430 0.40 -9.05 3.88
CA TYR A 430 0.84 -10.22 3.11
C TYR A 430 1.49 -11.26 4.05
N PRO A 431 1.08 -12.54 4.02
CA PRO A 431 1.70 -13.59 4.84
C PRO A 431 3.03 -14.02 4.22
N LEU A 432 4.11 -13.39 4.66
CA LEU A 432 5.46 -13.60 4.11
C LEU A 432 6.21 -14.68 4.89
N SER A 433 6.90 -15.58 4.17
CA SER A 433 7.79 -16.59 4.76
C SER A 433 8.96 -16.89 3.83
N LEU A 434 10.11 -17.26 4.40
CA LEU A 434 11.32 -17.58 3.63
C LEU A 434 12.06 -18.75 4.28
N ARG A 435 12.24 -19.84 3.53
CA ARG A 435 12.99 -21.02 3.97
C ARG A 435 14.45 -20.96 3.48
N ASN A 436 15.29 -21.86 3.99
CA ASN A 436 16.71 -21.94 3.62
C ASN A 436 16.95 -22.24 2.13
N ASN A 437 16.01 -22.95 1.47
CA ASN A 437 15.98 -23.17 0.02
C ASN A 437 15.48 -21.95 -0.79
N LYS A 438 15.32 -20.78 -0.16
CA LYS A 438 14.88 -19.50 -0.74
C LYS A 438 13.43 -19.41 -1.22
N PHE A 439 12.64 -20.48 -1.06
CA PHE A 439 11.20 -20.45 -1.34
C PHE A 439 10.36 -20.15 -0.08
N PRO A 440 9.15 -19.58 -0.24
CA PRO A 440 8.16 -19.50 0.84
C PRO A 440 7.75 -20.88 1.35
N LEU A 441 7.13 -20.91 2.53
CA LEU A 441 6.43 -22.08 3.06
C LEU A 441 5.14 -22.28 2.25
N SER A 442 4.84 -23.52 1.85
CA SER A 442 3.62 -23.79 1.09
C SER A 442 2.36 -23.32 1.85
N PRO A 443 1.40 -22.66 1.19
CA PRO A 443 0.09 -22.32 1.76
C PRO A 443 -0.70 -23.47 2.37
N LYS A 444 -0.38 -24.73 2.04
CA LYS A 444 -0.98 -25.92 2.68
C LYS A 444 -0.48 -26.13 4.12
N ASN A 445 0.61 -25.48 4.52
CA ASN A 445 1.30 -25.67 5.80
C ASN A 445 1.11 -24.50 6.78
N PHE A 446 0.34 -23.47 6.43
CA PHE A 446 0.03 -22.35 7.33
C PHE A 446 -1.40 -21.85 7.12
N THR A 447 -1.91 -21.10 8.11
CA THR A 447 -3.18 -20.38 7.99
C THR A 447 -2.96 -18.90 8.25
N PHE A 448 -3.46 -18.04 7.37
CA PHE A 448 -3.50 -16.60 7.57
C PHE A 448 -4.96 -16.14 7.63
N ASN A 449 -5.35 -15.58 8.79
CA ASN A 449 -6.71 -15.15 9.10
C ASN A 449 -6.68 -13.67 9.49
N GLU A 450 -7.40 -12.84 8.75
CA GLU A 450 -7.58 -11.43 9.06
C GLU A 450 -8.97 -11.19 9.67
N GLN A 451 -9.06 -10.38 10.73
CA GLN A 451 -10.32 -10.03 11.39
C GLN A 451 -10.38 -8.53 11.66
N THR A 452 -11.33 -7.83 11.03
CA THR A 452 -11.53 -6.39 11.25
C THR A 452 -12.46 -6.16 12.44
N VAL A 453 -11.91 -5.67 13.56
CA VAL A 453 -12.71 -5.26 14.72
C VAL A 453 -13.05 -3.77 14.60
N GLN A 454 -14.30 -3.45 14.27
CA GLN A 454 -14.77 -2.06 14.22
C GLN A 454 -14.84 -1.46 15.63
N LYS A 455 -14.14 -0.34 15.87
CA LYS A 455 -14.21 0.44 17.11
C LYS A 455 -14.21 1.94 16.82
N TYR A 456 -14.97 2.70 17.60
CA TYR A 456 -14.93 4.16 17.59
C TYR A 456 -13.71 4.64 18.37
N THR A 457 -13.03 5.65 17.84
CA THR A 457 -12.09 6.49 18.59
C THR A 457 -12.85 7.68 19.18
N TYR A 458 -12.24 8.42 20.10
CA TYR A 458 -12.88 9.54 20.80
C TYR A 458 -11.97 10.77 20.79
N ARG A 459 -12.59 11.94 20.68
CA ARG A 459 -11.91 13.25 20.79
C ARG A 459 -12.63 14.14 21.78
N ALA A 460 -11.86 14.94 22.51
CA ALA A 460 -12.37 16.09 23.24
C ALA A 460 -12.29 17.34 22.34
N GLY A 461 -13.26 18.24 22.47
CA GLY A 461 -13.31 19.47 21.68
C GLY A 461 -14.00 20.61 22.42
N ALA A 462 -13.43 21.81 22.29
CA ALA A 462 -13.97 23.06 22.78
C ALA A 462 -14.19 24.06 21.63
N PHE A 463 -15.32 24.75 21.64
CA PHE A 463 -15.68 25.75 20.63
C PHE A 463 -16.32 26.97 21.28
N SER A 464 -16.03 28.16 20.77
CA SER A 464 -16.74 29.40 21.11
C SER A 464 -16.75 30.26 19.86
N GLY A 465 -17.92 30.45 19.27
CA GLY A 465 -18.07 31.14 18.00
C GLY A 465 -19.43 30.88 17.36
N VAL A 466 -19.53 31.23 16.10
CA VAL A 466 -20.78 31.21 15.32
C VAL A 466 -20.79 29.97 14.43
N ARG A 467 -21.87 29.18 14.51
CA ARG A 467 -22.08 27.99 13.67
C ARG A 467 -23.15 28.21 12.62
N SER A 468 -23.10 27.45 11.53
CA SER A 468 -24.21 27.37 10.57
C SER A 468 -25.27 26.33 10.99
N TYR A 469 -26.53 26.62 10.71
CA TYR A 469 -27.65 25.68 10.71
C TYR A 469 -28.00 25.33 9.26
N SER A 470 -27.14 24.52 8.63
CA SER A 470 -27.32 24.03 7.25
C SER A 470 -27.53 25.14 6.21
N GLY A 471 -26.91 26.30 6.40
CA GLY A 471 -27.05 27.47 5.51
C GLY A 471 -28.37 28.25 5.65
N VAL A 472 -29.29 27.85 6.54
CA VAL A 472 -30.60 28.51 6.73
C VAL A 472 -30.50 29.68 7.71
N ALA A 473 -29.65 29.56 8.73
CA ALA A 473 -29.36 30.59 9.72
C ALA A 473 -27.95 30.37 10.29
N THR A 474 -27.42 31.36 11.00
CA THR A 474 -26.23 31.20 11.85
C THR A 474 -26.61 31.40 13.32
N GLY A 475 -25.74 30.97 14.24
CA GLY A 475 -25.98 31.24 15.65
C GLY A 475 -24.78 31.05 16.56
N GLY A 476 -24.71 31.87 17.60
CA GLY A 476 -23.66 31.82 18.60
C GLY A 476 -23.76 30.57 19.46
N THR A 477 -22.63 29.87 19.59
CA THR A 477 -22.52 28.68 20.43
C THR A 477 -21.20 28.64 21.21
N ARG A 478 -21.27 28.09 22.42
CA ARG A 478 -20.10 27.73 23.24
C ARG A 478 -20.24 26.27 23.66
N VAL A 479 -19.22 25.45 23.43
CA VAL A 479 -19.31 24.00 23.59
C VAL A 479 -18.05 23.46 24.24
N CYS A 480 -18.20 22.57 25.22
CA CYS A 480 -17.16 21.67 25.70
C CYS A 480 -17.70 20.23 25.60
N SER A 481 -16.99 19.34 24.92
CA SER A 481 -17.54 18.03 24.53
C SER A 481 -16.49 16.94 24.42
N VAL A 482 -16.93 15.69 24.61
CA VAL A 482 -16.28 14.47 24.14
C VAL A 482 -17.20 13.80 23.13
N PHE A 483 -16.66 13.35 21.99
CA PHE A 483 -17.44 12.75 20.90
C PHE A 483 -16.68 11.64 20.16
N ALA A 484 -17.45 10.72 19.59
CA ALA A 484 -16.95 9.56 18.85
C ALA A 484 -16.59 9.89 17.39
N CYS A 485 -15.59 9.16 16.87
CA CYS A 485 -15.11 9.23 15.50
C CYS A 485 -14.96 7.83 14.90
N THR A 486 -15.22 7.72 13.59
CA THR A 486 -15.12 6.45 12.84
C THR A 486 -13.70 6.17 12.31
N GLY A 487 -12.76 7.07 12.58
CA GLY A 487 -11.33 6.96 12.26
C GLY A 487 -10.55 8.05 12.99
N ASN A 488 -9.30 8.28 12.59
CA ASN A 488 -8.38 9.15 13.35
C ASN A 488 -8.46 10.64 13.00
N THR A 489 -9.09 11.05 11.89
CA THR A 489 -9.15 12.47 11.48
C THR A 489 -10.44 13.17 11.91
N ILE A 490 -10.40 14.49 12.12
CA ILE A 490 -11.55 15.28 12.61
C ILE A 490 -12.79 15.15 11.72
N ASN A 491 -12.60 14.97 10.41
CA ASN A 491 -13.68 14.79 9.43
C ASN A 491 -14.45 13.47 9.60
N THR A 492 -13.91 12.47 10.32
CA THR A 492 -14.58 11.19 10.63
C THR A 492 -15.44 11.23 11.89
N CYS A 493 -15.42 12.36 12.61
CA CYS A 493 -16.12 12.55 13.89
C CYS A 493 -17.58 12.95 13.71
N GLY A 494 -18.43 12.59 14.67
CA GLY A 494 -19.88 12.80 14.58
C GLY A 494 -20.59 11.91 13.54
N GLN A 495 -19.86 10.96 12.94
CA GLN A 495 -20.40 9.97 12.00
C GLN A 495 -20.60 8.61 12.70
N ARG A 496 -21.43 7.74 12.12
CA ARG A 496 -21.65 6.36 12.57
C ARG A 496 -21.13 5.37 11.53
N PHE A 497 -20.69 4.20 11.97
CA PHE A 497 -20.44 3.08 11.06
C PHE A 497 -21.74 2.71 10.31
N SER A 498 -21.59 2.30 9.04
CA SER A 498 -22.71 1.96 8.15
C SER A 498 -23.48 0.71 8.58
N ARG A 499 -22.90 -0.11 9.47
CA ARG A 499 -23.54 -1.25 10.12
C ARG A 499 -23.37 -1.11 11.63
N PHE A 500 -24.41 -1.48 12.37
CA PHE A 500 -24.36 -1.53 13.83
C PHE A 500 -23.61 -2.79 14.29
N SER A 501 -22.74 -2.64 15.27
CA SER A 501 -22.11 -3.73 16.02
C SER A 501 -22.13 -3.37 17.51
N SER A 502 -22.33 -4.36 18.37
CA SER A 502 -22.61 -4.13 19.79
C SER A 502 -21.42 -3.64 20.60
N ASN A 503 -20.19 -3.92 20.14
CA ASN A 503 -18.94 -3.76 20.90
C ASN A 503 -18.01 -2.71 20.26
N THR A 504 -18.58 -1.73 19.56
CA THR A 504 -17.82 -0.70 18.83
C THR A 504 -17.42 0.49 19.69
N ALA A 505 -18.20 0.85 20.70
CA ALA A 505 -18.03 2.10 21.44
C ALA A 505 -17.31 1.84 22.78
N ALA A 506 -16.70 2.89 23.34
CA ALA A 506 -16.01 2.78 24.62
C ALA A 506 -17.00 2.78 25.80
N VAL A 507 -16.58 2.16 26.91
CA VAL A 507 -17.26 2.28 28.20
C VAL A 507 -16.58 3.37 29.00
N PHE A 508 -17.33 4.36 29.44
CA PHE A 508 -16.83 5.41 30.33
C PHE A 508 -17.18 5.03 31.77
N GLU A 509 -16.17 4.76 32.59
CA GLU A 509 -16.35 4.54 34.04
C GLU A 509 -16.48 5.87 34.77
N GLU A 510 -15.64 6.84 34.40
CA GLU A 510 -15.69 8.24 34.83
C GLU A 510 -15.64 9.15 33.60
N LEU A 511 -16.42 10.24 33.62
CA LEU A 511 -16.33 11.31 32.63
C LEU A 511 -16.87 12.61 33.22
N LYS A 512 -16.06 13.68 33.20
CA LYS A 512 -16.40 14.99 33.76
C LYS A 512 -15.94 16.10 32.83
N ILE A 513 -16.84 17.06 32.57
CA ILE A 513 -16.60 18.25 31.76
C ILE A 513 -16.91 19.46 32.63
N THR A 514 -15.95 20.38 32.72
CA THR A 514 -16.11 21.67 33.39
C THR A 514 -15.89 22.78 32.37
N ALA A 515 -16.89 23.66 32.20
CA ALA A 515 -16.85 24.77 31.26
C ALA A 515 -16.92 26.11 32.01
N ALA A 516 -15.84 26.88 31.96
CA ALA A 516 -15.78 28.25 32.47
C ALA A 516 -16.15 29.22 31.34
N VAL A 517 -17.22 30.00 31.52
CA VAL A 517 -17.82 30.83 30.48
C VAL A 517 -18.33 32.16 31.06
N PRO A 518 -18.51 33.22 30.25
CA PRO A 518 -19.11 34.47 30.71
C PRO A 518 -20.48 34.24 31.37
N THR A 519 -20.74 34.90 32.49
CA THR A 519 -22.04 34.81 33.16
C THR A 519 -23.17 35.35 32.26
N PRO A 520 -24.28 34.60 32.09
CA PRO A 520 -25.42 35.08 31.32
C PRO A 520 -25.97 36.40 31.88
N LYS A 521 -26.10 37.40 31.02
CA LYS A 521 -26.61 38.73 31.38
C LYS A 521 -28.06 38.87 30.94
N PRO A 522 -28.94 39.47 31.76
CA PRO A 522 -30.31 39.75 31.35
C PRO A 522 -30.33 40.82 30.26
N ASN A 523 -31.02 40.54 29.16
CA ASN A 523 -31.47 41.53 28.20
C ASN A 523 -32.77 42.15 28.73
N THR A 524 -32.73 43.45 29.04
CA THR A 524 -33.85 44.21 29.64
C THR A 524 -35.08 44.26 28.75
N ASP A 525 -34.88 44.29 27.44
CA ASP A 525 -35.95 44.52 26.46
C ASP A 525 -36.71 43.21 26.17
N LEU A 526 -36.04 42.07 26.38
CA LEU A 526 -36.58 40.72 26.16
C LEU A 526 -36.94 39.97 27.46
N SER A 527 -36.59 40.52 28.63
CA SER A 527 -36.75 39.86 29.95
C SER A 527 -36.14 38.44 30.01
N ALA A 528 -35.04 38.22 29.30
CA ALA A 528 -34.39 36.92 29.15
C ALA A 528 -32.86 37.04 29.13
N ASN A 529 -32.14 35.97 29.47
CA ASN A 529 -30.68 35.97 29.45
C ASN A 529 -30.10 35.89 28.02
N ASN A 530 -29.00 36.58 27.79
CA ASN A 530 -28.28 36.62 26.50
C ASN A 530 -27.63 35.28 26.12
N SER A 531 -27.47 34.35 27.07
CA SER A 531 -26.91 33.02 26.84
C SER A 531 -27.57 31.96 27.72
N THR A 532 -27.48 30.69 27.33
CA THR A 532 -28.06 29.56 28.07
C THR A 532 -27.25 28.29 27.80
N TYR A 533 -27.08 27.42 28.80
CA TYR A 533 -26.23 26.23 28.73
C TYR A 533 -27.00 24.97 29.13
N PHE A 534 -26.77 23.88 28.39
CA PHE A 534 -27.51 22.64 28.48
C PHE A 534 -26.57 21.43 28.58
N PRO A 535 -26.89 20.42 29.42
CA PRO A 535 -26.20 19.13 29.39
C PRO A 535 -26.73 18.30 28.21
N LEU A 536 -25.84 17.89 27.31
CA LEU A 536 -26.15 17.01 26.19
C LEU A 536 -25.40 15.69 26.32
N SER A 537 -26.06 14.60 25.94
CA SER A 537 -25.46 13.28 25.82
C SER A 537 -26.15 12.50 24.71
N LEU A 538 -25.45 11.52 24.15
CA LEU A 538 -25.99 10.63 23.12
C LEU A 538 -25.37 9.24 23.27
N ASP A 539 -26.20 8.22 23.49
CA ASP A 539 -25.79 6.82 23.54
C ASP A 539 -25.76 6.14 22.15
N LYS A 540 -25.27 4.90 22.08
CA LYS A 540 -25.23 4.13 20.82
C LYS A 540 -26.59 3.89 20.16
N THR A 541 -27.69 4.04 20.91
CA THR A 541 -29.08 3.91 20.46
C THR A 541 -29.69 5.23 19.95
N ILE A 542 -28.89 6.30 19.90
CA ILE A 542 -29.31 7.67 19.54
C ILE A 542 -30.32 8.24 20.55
N LYS A 543 -30.08 8.01 21.84
CA LYS A 543 -30.90 8.57 22.94
C LYS A 543 -30.04 9.35 23.93
N PRO A 544 -30.58 10.39 24.58
CA PRO A 544 -29.90 11.03 25.70
C PRO A 544 -29.80 10.07 26.88
N LEU A 545 -28.74 10.22 27.69
CA LEU A 545 -28.67 9.58 28.99
C LEU A 545 -29.85 10.03 29.85
N LYS A 546 -30.35 9.11 30.67
CA LYS A 546 -31.38 9.45 31.66
C LYS A 546 -30.77 10.29 32.80
N PRO A 547 -31.56 11.14 33.48
CA PRO A 547 -31.06 11.99 34.56
C PRO A 547 -30.32 11.24 35.68
N GLU A 548 -30.63 9.96 35.95
CA GLU A 548 -29.92 9.19 36.98
C GLU A 548 -28.51 8.71 36.59
N TYR A 549 -27.97 9.12 35.43
CA TYR A 549 -26.62 8.81 34.96
C TYR A 549 -25.65 10.00 35.03
N PHE A 550 -26.14 11.24 35.14
CA PHE A 550 -25.29 12.43 35.18
C PHE A 550 -25.77 13.47 36.20
N ASN A 551 -24.85 14.30 36.67
CA ASN A 551 -25.13 15.50 37.44
C ASN A 551 -24.76 16.73 36.60
N PHE A 552 -25.60 17.77 36.60
CA PHE A 552 -25.34 19.04 35.93
C PHE A 552 -25.57 20.19 36.90
N SER A 553 -24.54 21.01 37.12
CA SER A 553 -24.56 22.11 38.08
C SER A 553 -23.85 23.35 37.54
N SER A 554 -24.15 24.51 38.12
CA SER A 554 -23.56 25.79 37.75
C SER A 554 -23.25 26.65 38.96
N VAL A 555 -22.08 27.28 39.01
CA VAL A 555 -21.68 28.24 40.05
C VAL A 555 -21.22 29.54 39.41
N SER A 556 -21.77 30.67 39.86
CA SER A 556 -21.45 32.01 39.33
C SER A 556 -20.54 32.77 40.30
N PHE A 557 -19.55 33.47 39.76
CA PHE A 557 -18.57 34.26 40.49
C PHE A 557 -18.59 35.72 40.00
N PHE A 558 -18.76 36.65 40.95
CA PHE A 558 -18.65 38.10 40.74
C PHE A 558 -19.37 38.63 39.49
N ASP A 559 -20.55 38.09 39.16
CA ASP A 559 -21.39 38.38 37.99
C ASP A 559 -20.69 38.41 36.62
N THR A 560 -19.51 37.78 36.53
CA THR A 560 -18.63 37.86 35.37
C THR A 560 -18.28 36.49 34.79
N LEU A 561 -18.06 35.48 35.66
CA LEU A 561 -17.74 34.12 35.26
C LEU A 561 -18.75 33.12 35.84
N SER A 562 -19.23 32.21 35.00
CA SER A 562 -20.02 31.05 35.41
C SER A 562 -19.27 29.77 35.08
N ILE A 563 -19.22 28.84 36.03
CA ILE A 563 -18.62 27.52 35.85
C ILE A 563 -19.76 26.49 35.80
N TYR A 564 -19.94 25.86 34.65
CA TYR A 564 -20.85 24.73 34.47
C TYR A 564 -20.08 23.42 34.59
N THR A 565 -20.62 22.47 35.35
CA THR A 565 -20.04 21.13 35.54
C THR A 565 -21.05 20.08 35.13
N LEU A 566 -20.63 19.17 34.25
CA LEU A 566 -21.37 17.98 33.81
C LEU A 566 -20.52 16.74 34.09
N GLU A 567 -21.00 15.83 34.93
CA GLU A 567 -20.26 14.64 35.34
C GLU A 567 -21.14 13.39 35.30
N LEU A 568 -20.57 12.24 34.91
CA LEU A 568 -21.23 10.95 35.07
C LEU A 568 -21.25 10.56 36.56
N VAL A 569 -22.40 10.06 37.03
CA VAL A 569 -22.56 9.47 38.37
C VAL A 569 -22.68 7.94 38.35
N LYS A 570 -22.67 7.35 37.14
CA LYS A 570 -22.66 5.91 36.87
C LYS A 570 -21.85 5.65 35.61
N SER A 571 -21.21 4.49 35.54
CA SER A 571 -20.58 4.06 34.29
C SER A 571 -21.60 4.04 33.14
N ALA A 572 -21.23 4.68 32.04
CA ALA A 572 -22.03 4.79 30.84
C ALA A 572 -21.34 3.97 29.72
N PRO A 573 -21.84 2.76 29.42
CA PRO A 573 -21.37 2.03 28.26
C PRO A 573 -21.87 2.71 26.98
N ASP A 574 -20.97 2.83 25.99
CA ASP A 574 -21.29 3.16 24.61
C ASP A 574 -21.87 4.56 24.33
N LEU A 575 -21.16 5.61 24.73
CA LEU A 575 -21.50 6.99 24.33
C LEU A 575 -21.01 7.30 22.91
N TYR A 576 -21.82 8.04 22.14
CA TYR A 576 -21.38 8.80 20.95
C TYR A 576 -20.98 10.24 21.30
N SER A 577 -21.63 10.86 22.29
CA SER A 577 -21.23 12.19 22.77
C SER A 577 -21.66 12.48 24.21
N PHE A 578 -20.92 13.39 24.83
CA PHE A 578 -21.18 13.96 26.16
C PHE A 578 -20.67 15.39 26.16
N ALA A 579 -21.52 16.38 26.45
CA ALA A 579 -21.18 17.78 26.22
C ALA A 579 -21.94 18.77 27.10
N ILE A 580 -21.29 19.88 27.44
CA ILE A 580 -21.96 21.13 27.83
C ILE A 580 -22.10 21.96 26.56
N TRP A 581 -23.34 22.21 26.13
CA TRP A 581 -23.64 22.99 24.93
C TRP A 581 -24.41 24.25 25.30
N GLY A 582 -23.87 25.40 24.92
CA GLY A 582 -24.45 26.70 25.18
C GLY A 582 -24.78 27.49 23.93
N ARG A 583 -25.82 28.29 24.01
CA ARG A 583 -26.17 29.35 23.07
C ARG A 583 -25.68 30.69 23.58
N GLU A 584 -25.16 31.52 22.68
CA GLU A 584 -24.91 32.94 22.87
C GLU A 584 -25.76 33.68 21.85
N TYR A 585 -26.87 34.28 22.28
CA TYR A 585 -27.86 34.86 21.37
C TYR A 585 -27.42 36.22 20.81
N THR A 586 -26.38 36.85 21.39
CA THR A 586 -25.90 38.15 20.90
C THR A 586 -25.10 38.08 19.61
N THR A 587 -24.62 36.88 19.23
CA THR A 587 -23.87 36.63 18.00
C THR A 587 -24.65 35.68 17.07
N ASP A 588 -25.98 35.69 17.15
CA ASP A 588 -26.83 35.13 16.10
C ASP A 588 -26.81 36.06 14.87
N ASP A 589 -27.03 35.49 13.68
CA ASP A 589 -26.93 36.16 12.36
C ASP A 589 -25.54 36.74 11.98
N GLU A 590 -24.51 36.58 12.81
CA GLU A 590 -23.10 36.86 12.48
C GLU A 590 -22.51 35.84 11.47
N GLU A 591 -21.34 36.15 10.90
CA GLU A 591 -20.63 35.24 9.99
C GLU A 591 -20.16 33.96 10.70
N VAL A 592 -20.24 32.82 10.00
CA VAL A 592 -19.80 31.52 10.51
C VAL A 592 -18.31 31.56 10.81
N SER A 593 -17.91 31.18 12.02
CA SER A 593 -16.49 31.13 12.40
C SER A 593 -15.73 30.17 11.47
N PRO A 594 -14.58 30.58 10.91
CA PRO A 594 -13.83 29.77 9.96
C PRO A 594 -13.35 28.47 10.62
N PRO A 595 -13.16 27.38 9.83
CA PRO A 595 -12.42 26.22 10.31
C PRO A 595 -11.06 26.68 10.84
N ARG A 596 -10.62 26.12 11.98
CA ARG A 596 -9.23 26.30 12.40
C ARG A 596 -8.34 25.58 11.41
N GLU A 597 -7.33 26.26 10.91
CA GLU A 597 -6.16 25.59 10.32
C GLU A 597 -5.59 24.68 11.42
N HIS A 598 -5.48 23.39 11.11
CA HIS A 598 -4.94 22.41 12.06
C HIS A 598 -3.42 22.35 11.91
N ASP A 599 -2.71 22.37 13.04
CA ASP A 599 -1.32 21.95 13.09
C ASP A 599 -1.22 20.48 12.64
N GLU A 600 -0.76 20.27 11.41
CA GLU A 600 -0.15 19.01 10.98
C GLU A 600 1.27 18.93 11.56
N GLY A 601 1.39 18.76 12.88
CA GLY A 601 2.71 18.64 13.51
C GLY A 601 2.78 19.00 15.00
N ALA A 602 2.21 18.16 15.85
CA ALA A 602 2.71 17.99 17.22
C ALA A 602 3.38 16.61 17.29
N ASP A 603 4.57 16.52 16.68
CA ASP A 603 5.48 15.38 16.86
C ASP A 603 5.95 15.36 18.33
N ASP A 604 6.18 14.16 18.89
CA ASP A 604 6.56 13.99 20.30
C ASP A 604 8.05 14.31 20.51
N SER A 605 8.39 15.59 20.34
CA SER A 605 9.76 16.08 20.48
C SER A 605 10.14 16.24 21.96
N THR A 606 10.55 15.12 22.56
CA THR A 606 11.60 15.04 23.59
C THR A 606 11.63 16.19 24.61
N THR A 607 10.95 16.02 25.75
CA THR A 607 11.33 16.76 26.97
C THR A 607 11.84 15.78 28.01
N THR A 608 13.16 15.63 28.09
CA THR A 608 13.85 14.91 29.17
C THR A 608 13.56 15.58 30.51
N THR A 609 12.92 14.88 31.43
CA THR A 609 12.82 15.25 32.84
C THR A 609 14.07 14.80 33.61
N PRO A 610 14.80 15.70 34.27
CA PRO A 610 15.55 15.38 35.48
C PRO A 610 14.59 15.28 36.67
N ALA A 611 15.01 14.55 37.71
CA ALA A 611 14.30 14.42 38.98
C ALA A 611 14.32 15.75 39.80
N PRO A 612 13.44 15.91 40.82
CA PRO A 612 13.26 17.20 41.49
C PRO A 612 14.33 17.47 42.56
N GLU A 613 14.61 18.76 42.79
CA GLU A 613 15.18 19.27 44.04
C GLU A 613 14.20 20.26 44.68
N ASP A 614 14.18 20.28 46.01
CA ASP A 614 13.25 21.05 46.84
C ASP A 614 13.53 22.57 46.79
N ASP A 615 12.47 23.40 46.84
CA ASP A 615 12.30 24.41 47.89
C ASP A 615 10.99 25.22 47.74
N ALA A 616 10.30 25.40 48.88
CA ALA A 616 9.24 26.38 49.14
C ALA A 616 9.66 27.18 50.40
N PRO A 617 9.21 28.44 50.68
CA PRO A 617 7.88 29.04 50.44
C PRO A 617 8.02 30.43 49.72
N ASP A 618 7.12 31.43 49.74
CA ASP A 618 5.87 31.69 50.49
C ASP A 618 4.88 32.54 49.65
N SER A 619 3.66 32.61 50.16
CA SER A 619 2.54 33.45 49.74
C SER A 619 2.81 34.96 49.75
N SER A 620 2.19 35.70 48.81
CA SER A 620 1.03 36.56 49.11
C SER A 620 0.70 37.60 48.02
N ARG A 621 -0.58 38.00 47.98
CA ARG A 621 -1.16 39.22 47.35
C ARG A 621 -1.24 39.31 45.81
N TYR A 622 -2.47 39.08 45.32
CA TYR A 622 -3.04 39.79 44.18
C TYR A 622 -2.91 41.32 44.34
N TRP A 623 -2.79 42.06 43.22
CA TRP A 623 -3.79 43.04 42.76
C TRP A 623 -3.54 43.46 41.30
N ILE A 624 -4.62 43.78 40.59
CA ILE A 624 -4.65 44.12 39.16
C ILE A 624 -4.58 45.64 38.98
N HIS A 625 -3.92 46.13 37.93
CA HIS A 625 -4.28 47.43 37.33
C HIS A 625 -4.23 47.44 35.79
N LEU A 626 -5.43 47.46 35.19
CA LEU A 626 -5.69 47.95 33.84
C LEU A 626 -5.87 49.47 33.86
N HIS A 627 -5.35 50.17 32.84
CA HIS A 627 -5.77 51.47 32.29
C HIS A 627 -5.01 51.66 30.96
N TYR A 628 -5.45 52.38 29.91
CA TYR A 628 -6.72 52.82 29.34
C TYR A 628 -6.32 53.54 28.02
N ILE A 629 -7.21 53.69 27.04
CA ILE A 629 -6.85 54.13 25.66
C ILE A 629 -6.85 55.67 25.51
N SER A 630 -5.89 56.21 24.74
CA SER A 630 -6.01 57.47 23.99
C SER A 630 -4.86 57.63 22.97
N LYS A 631 -4.91 58.29 21.81
CA LYS A 631 -5.86 58.58 20.70
C LYS A 631 -5.08 59.55 19.76
N HIS A 632 -5.41 59.57 18.47
CA HIS A 632 -5.01 60.58 17.44
C HIS A 632 -3.57 60.65 16.90
N HIS A 633 -3.42 60.32 15.61
CA HIS A 633 -3.15 61.22 14.45
C HIS A 633 -2.68 60.37 13.25
N SER A 634 -2.92 60.60 11.95
CA SER A 634 -3.96 61.25 11.12
C SER A 634 -3.34 61.42 9.71
N LEU A 635 -4.00 60.96 8.63
CA LEU A 635 -3.76 61.35 7.22
C LEU A 635 -2.40 60.88 6.60
N GLN A 636 -2.18 60.68 5.28
CA GLN A 636 -3.00 60.92 4.08
C GLN A 636 -2.51 60.09 2.85
N PHE A 637 -3.43 59.46 2.11
CA PHE A 637 -3.53 59.33 0.62
C PHE A 637 -2.43 58.74 -0.33
N ILE A 638 -2.94 58.29 -1.51
CA ILE A 638 -2.28 57.91 -2.80
C ILE A 638 -1.60 56.51 -2.78
N ARG A 639 -2.01 55.44 -3.49
CA ARG A 639 -2.67 55.12 -4.81
C ARG A 639 -1.68 54.86 -5.96
N ASP A 640 -1.87 53.73 -6.66
CA ASP A 640 -1.13 53.23 -7.84
C ASP A 640 0.36 52.88 -7.56
N GLY A 641 1.06 51.97 -8.25
CA GLY A 641 0.71 51.07 -9.36
C GLY A 641 1.97 50.74 -10.20
N TYR A 642 2.04 49.54 -10.78
CA TYR A 642 2.98 49.12 -11.86
C TYR A 642 4.48 48.85 -11.60
N LEU A 643 4.83 47.55 -11.77
CA LEU A 643 5.82 46.99 -12.72
C LEU A 643 7.35 47.28 -12.67
N ARG A 644 8.08 46.18 -12.98
CA ARG A 644 9.42 46.00 -13.61
C ARG A 644 10.68 45.75 -12.74
N GLU A 645 11.21 44.55 -12.98
CA GLU A 645 12.59 44.23 -13.37
C GLU A 645 13.76 45.06 -12.82
N CYS A 646 14.71 44.37 -12.19
CA CYS A 646 16.11 44.50 -12.63
C CYS A 646 16.90 43.21 -12.39
N ARG A 647 17.91 42.96 -13.22
CA ARG A 647 18.67 41.70 -13.29
C ARG A 647 20.03 41.80 -12.58
N HIS A 648 20.66 40.63 -12.47
CA HIS A 648 22.10 40.36 -12.68
C HIS A 648 23.11 40.41 -11.50
N LEU A 649 23.70 39.22 -11.31
CA LEU A 649 25.15 38.90 -11.39
C LEU A 649 25.99 38.74 -10.10
N LEU A 650 26.97 37.83 -10.25
CA LEU A 650 28.08 37.47 -9.36
C LEU A 650 27.70 36.65 -8.11
N SER A 651 28.53 35.73 -7.59
CA SER A 651 29.65 34.96 -8.16
C SER A 651 30.02 33.85 -7.16
N TRP A 652 30.64 32.76 -7.62
CA TRP A 652 31.25 31.75 -6.75
C TRP A 652 32.41 32.31 -5.92
N TYR A 653 32.69 31.72 -4.75
CA TYR A 653 34.05 31.38 -4.34
C TYR A 653 34.12 30.17 -3.38
N TYR A 654 35.17 29.36 -3.56
CA TYR A 654 35.60 28.27 -2.67
C TYR A 654 36.19 28.82 -1.36
N LEU A 655 36.24 28.00 -0.29
CA LEU A 655 37.54 27.64 0.34
C LEU A 655 37.44 26.48 1.35
N ARG A 656 38.52 25.69 1.36
CA ARG A 656 38.82 24.55 2.24
C ARG A 656 40.19 24.86 2.84
N ILE A 657 40.36 24.85 4.16
CA ILE A 657 41.68 25.04 4.80
C ILE A 657 41.89 24.00 5.89
N SER A 658 43.11 23.45 5.92
CA SER A 658 43.65 22.53 6.91
C SER A 658 45.02 23.02 7.38
N SER A 659 45.26 22.99 8.68
CA SER A 659 46.58 23.07 9.33
C SER A 659 46.37 22.97 10.86
N ASN A 660 47.27 22.41 11.68
CA ASN A 660 48.57 21.76 11.45
C ASN A 660 48.65 20.47 12.28
#